data_AF-A0A2M8B6F9-F1
#
_entry.id   AF-A0A2M8B6F9-F1
#
_cell.length_a   1.000
_cell.length_b   1.000
_cell.length_c   1.000
_cell.angle_alpha   90.00
_cell.angle_beta   90.00
_cell.angle_gamma   90.00
#
_symmetry.space_group_name_H-M   'P 1'
#
loop_
_entity.id
_entity.type
_entity.pdbx_description
1 polymer ?
#
loop_
_entity_poly.entity_id
_entity_poly.type
_entity_poly.pdbx_seq_one_letter_code
_entity_poly.pdbx_strand_id
1 'polypeptide(L)'
;MTTSDVPHSPLIPALHRHAIELLSAALYWAGEAEWIRADVRDGLGVRAEEVAALLRFIEPDIPSTARRMRSSAEAWSALWDELVKWADAGDPLALRWRGLVVRTGLTAAEAQLLAVLVSVASEHGLNRAYRYAWADFGRLSMPLGFALRVLAGDGAIGSPATRELANLFLPEDTALYAHGLVTRHREQADTPLTEVGLLAHDEAVSILLGQELLPAEFALGGSLEPPPERLLRAAKRLADWFKDNPNKRRWGTIYGPPGAGRKAMAAVVSEALTEQGSIYELDLGRFVEAGGGVAHARRAIRFATLLDATLVVTGLNRLPAEIQRRWAESVEHAVASTQLPLIWLLDEEPPVYLDLAPETKIPVAYPSRVERTAVWRGLLDDNLKDDAEKFAGRFLITEGQISRTIREARVRAVDGGHAELIKELEAVARREAAVGLGKLASPETKKVYLSQLVVDDETRTLLDEIISYTAHREQLATEWGFERMLPYGLGVTALFAGPPGTGKTLAANAIATALGLELYRVDLSQLVSKFIGETEKHLATLFTAAENGEVMLLFDEADSLFSKRTEVKSSTDRYANLEVNYLLQRIERFDGVVILTTNFEAGIDDAFARRIRFRVGFPDPDASARRLLWRALTPSDVPLAKDVNFDALAEDYELSGGHIKEVVLRAAALAWGQAGESVVSQELLIRSAEAEYRKLGKLVVTYDDFKP
;
A
#
# COMPACT_ATOMS: atom_id res chain seq x y z
N MET A 1 -19.08 -23.56 -12.57
CA MET A 1 -19.19 -24.83 -13.30
C MET A 1 -19.96 -25.82 -12.44
N THR A 2 -20.75 -26.69 -13.06
CA THR A 2 -21.56 -27.73 -12.42
C THR A 2 -20.70 -28.71 -11.62
N THR A 3 -21.24 -29.27 -10.55
CA THR A 3 -20.66 -30.20 -9.56
C THR A 3 -20.21 -31.56 -10.11
N SER A 4 -19.90 -31.68 -11.41
CA SER A 4 -19.75 -32.97 -12.10
C SER A 4 -18.33 -33.45 -12.37
N ASP A 5 -17.28 -32.67 -12.06
CA ASP A 5 -15.88 -33.06 -12.34
C ASP A 5 -14.99 -33.11 -11.09
N VAL A 6 -15.53 -33.51 -9.92
CA VAL A 6 -14.66 -33.99 -8.84
C VAL A 6 -14.23 -35.40 -9.23
N PRO A 7 -12.94 -35.67 -9.50
CA PRO A 7 -12.48 -37.02 -9.77
C PRO A 7 -12.94 -37.94 -8.63
N HIS A 8 -13.42 -39.15 -8.95
CA HIS A 8 -13.84 -40.13 -7.95
C HIS A 8 -12.65 -40.53 -7.06
N SER A 9 -12.40 -39.73 -6.03
CA SER A 9 -11.32 -39.93 -5.08
C SER A 9 -11.73 -41.05 -4.12
N PRO A 10 -10.88 -42.07 -3.92
CA PRO A 10 -11.13 -43.12 -2.93
C PRO A 10 -11.08 -42.60 -1.49
N LEU A 11 -10.56 -41.37 -1.28
CA LEU A 11 -10.37 -40.80 0.04
C LEU A 11 -11.68 -40.51 0.78
N ILE A 12 -12.70 -39.95 0.10
CA ILE A 12 -13.95 -39.57 0.77
C ILE A 12 -14.64 -40.82 1.38
N PRO A 13 -14.87 -41.91 0.63
CA PRO A 13 -15.41 -43.15 1.21
C PRO A 13 -14.54 -43.73 2.32
N ALA A 14 -13.22 -43.57 2.27
CA ALA A 14 -12.31 -44.09 3.29
C ALA A 14 -12.40 -43.27 4.59
N LEU A 15 -12.47 -41.94 4.50
CA LEU A 15 -12.70 -41.06 5.65
C LEU A 15 -14.04 -41.36 6.32
N HIS A 16 -15.10 -41.53 5.53
CA HIS A 16 -16.42 -41.91 6.05
C HIS A 16 -16.40 -43.25 6.75
N ARG A 17 -15.78 -44.27 6.15
CA ARG A 17 -15.62 -45.60 6.76
C ARG A 17 -14.88 -45.51 8.09
N HIS A 18 -13.76 -44.81 8.13
CA HIS A 18 -12.98 -44.60 9.36
C HIS A 18 -13.79 -43.90 10.45
N ALA A 19 -14.54 -42.86 10.10
CA ALA A 19 -15.43 -42.18 11.04
C ALA A 19 -16.55 -43.10 11.55
N ILE A 20 -17.17 -43.91 10.67
CA ILE A 20 -18.17 -44.91 11.05
C ILE A 20 -17.58 -45.90 12.05
N GLU A 21 -16.42 -46.49 11.75
CA GLU A 21 -15.79 -47.50 12.60
C GLU A 21 -15.46 -46.91 13.99
N LEU A 22 -14.89 -45.70 14.05
CA LEU A 22 -14.55 -45.04 15.33
C LEU A 22 -15.78 -44.71 16.16
N LEU A 23 -16.84 -44.16 15.53
CA LEU A 23 -18.08 -43.85 16.22
C LEU A 23 -18.76 -45.14 16.72
N SER A 24 -18.71 -46.23 15.93
CA SER A 24 -19.21 -47.56 16.33
C SER A 24 -18.49 -48.07 17.57
N ALA A 25 -17.16 -47.98 17.59
CA ALA A 25 -16.34 -48.47 18.67
C ALA A 25 -16.55 -47.63 19.95
N ALA A 26 -16.60 -46.31 19.82
CA ALA A 26 -16.90 -45.39 20.91
C ALA A 26 -18.26 -45.71 21.56
N LEU A 27 -19.30 -45.95 20.76
CA LEU A 27 -20.63 -46.35 21.24
C LEU A 27 -20.64 -47.69 21.97
N TYR A 28 -19.80 -48.64 21.53
CA TYR A 28 -19.67 -49.95 22.14
C TYR A 28 -19.04 -49.90 23.53
N TRP A 29 -17.83 -49.34 23.65
CA TRP A 29 -17.10 -49.28 24.93
C TRP A 29 -17.74 -48.38 25.94
N ALA A 30 -18.61 -47.50 25.47
CA ALA A 30 -19.33 -46.65 26.34
C ALA A 30 -20.30 -47.41 27.28
N GLY A 31 -20.61 -48.68 26.98
CA GLY A 31 -21.69 -49.43 27.62
C GLY A 31 -23.06 -48.97 27.11
N GLU A 32 -23.07 -48.22 26.00
CA GLU A 32 -24.16 -47.34 25.61
C GLU A 32 -25.06 -47.93 24.51
N ALA A 33 -24.62 -49.03 23.90
CA ALA A 33 -25.41 -49.76 22.92
C ALA A 33 -26.74 -50.32 23.48
N GLU A 34 -26.86 -50.51 24.80
CA GLU A 34 -28.13 -50.90 25.43
C GLU A 34 -29.06 -49.71 25.73
N TRP A 35 -28.55 -48.53 26.11
CA TRP A 35 -29.41 -47.37 26.40
C TRP A 35 -29.87 -46.60 25.16
N ILE A 36 -29.09 -46.59 24.08
CA ILE A 36 -29.52 -46.01 22.78
C ILE A 36 -30.80 -46.70 22.29
N ARG A 37 -31.04 -47.95 22.71
CA ARG A 37 -32.25 -48.72 22.40
C ARG A 37 -33.41 -48.51 23.38
N ALA A 38 -33.17 -47.99 24.59
CA ALA A 38 -34.17 -47.88 25.65
C ALA A 38 -34.65 -46.43 25.87
N ASP A 39 -33.74 -45.49 26.13
CA ASP A 39 -34.12 -44.12 26.51
C ASP A 39 -34.54 -43.24 25.31
N VAL A 40 -33.94 -43.46 24.13
CA VAL A 40 -34.34 -42.78 22.86
C VAL A 40 -35.73 -43.24 22.41
N ARG A 41 -36.11 -44.47 22.77
CA ARG A 41 -37.37 -45.11 22.37
C ARG A 41 -38.57 -44.54 23.12
N ASP A 42 -38.36 -44.13 24.38
CA ASP A 42 -39.43 -43.68 25.28
C ASP A 42 -39.48 -42.15 25.46
N GLY A 43 -38.40 -41.41 25.22
CA GLY A 43 -38.35 -39.95 25.48
C GLY A 43 -38.62 -39.01 24.29
N LEU A 44 -38.36 -39.44 23.04
CA LEU A 44 -38.24 -38.51 21.89
C LEU A 44 -39.19 -38.80 20.72
N GLY A 45 -40.10 -39.76 20.85
CA GLY A 45 -41.13 -40.06 19.83
C GLY A 45 -40.59 -40.57 18.48
N VAL A 46 -39.33 -41.02 18.44
CA VAL A 46 -38.67 -41.54 17.23
C VAL A 46 -39.09 -43.01 17.02
N ARG A 47 -39.43 -43.38 15.78
CA ARG A 47 -39.89 -44.75 15.49
C ARG A 47 -38.73 -45.74 15.64
N ALA A 48 -39.01 -46.92 16.20
CA ALA A 48 -38.00 -47.98 16.39
C ALA A 48 -37.28 -48.37 15.07
N GLU A 49 -37.95 -48.21 13.94
CA GLU A 49 -37.42 -48.42 12.59
C GLU A 49 -36.35 -47.39 12.20
N GLU A 50 -36.47 -46.14 12.63
CA GLU A 50 -35.52 -45.05 12.36
C GLU A 50 -34.24 -45.24 13.18
N VAL A 51 -34.38 -45.57 14.47
CA VAL A 51 -33.24 -45.95 15.33
C VAL A 51 -32.53 -47.19 14.79
N ALA A 52 -33.28 -48.20 14.35
CA ALA A 52 -32.72 -49.40 13.72
C ALA A 52 -32.11 -49.12 12.34
N ALA A 53 -32.53 -48.07 11.61
CA ALA A 53 -31.91 -47.67 10.35
C ALA A 53 -30.59 -46.91 10.58
N LEU A 54 -30.53 -46.06 11.61
CA LEU A 54 -29.32 -45.35 12.01
C LEU A 54 -28.26 -46.29 12.60
N LEU A 55 -28.67 -47.26 13.43
CA LEU A 55 -27.79 -48.34 13.90
C LEU A 55 -27.44 -49.37 12.82
N ARG A 56 -28.10 -49.34 11.65
CA ARG A 56 -27.67 -50.11 10.47
C ARG A 56 -26.67 -49.34 9.61
N PHE A 57 -26.71 -48.01 9.70
CA PHE A 57 -25.78 -47.11 9.00
C PHE A 57 -24.38 -47.14 9.65
N ILE A 58 -24.34 -47.15 10.98
CA ILE A 58 -23.17 -47.45 11.79
C ILE A 58 -23.04 -48.99 11.80
N GLU A 59 -21.98 -49.58 11.22
CA GLU A 59 -21.82 -51.03 10.92
C GLU A 59 -22.66 -52.04 11.76
N PRO A 60 -23.32 -53.05 11.13
CA PRO A 60 -24.24 -53.96 11.80
C PRO A 60 -23.61 -54.94 12.81
N ASP A 61 -22.27 -55.05 12.88
CA ASP A 61 -21.54 -55.89 13.84
C ASP A 61 -20.59 -55.04 14.71
N ILE A 62 -21.19 -54.05 15.39
CA ILE A 62 -20.54 -53.15 16.35
C ILE A 62 -19.56 -53.89 17.30
N PRO A 63 -19.90 -55.06 17.89
CA PRO A 63 -18.97 -55.78 18.75
C PRO A 63 -17.72 -56.29 18.03
N SER A 64 -17.82 -56.74 16.77
CA SER A 64 -16.64 -57.14 15.99
C SER A 64 -15.78 -55.94 15.60
N THR A 65 -16.41 -54.82 15.27
CA THR A 65 -15.73 -53.58 14.87
C THR A 65 -14.99 -52.99 16.05
N ALA A 66 -15.65 -52.86 17.21
CA ALA A 66 -15.00 -52.43 18.44
C ALA A 66 -13.85 -53.35 18.87
N ARG A 67 -13.96 -54.67 18.63
CA ARG A 67 -12.86 -55.62 18.88
C ARG A 67 -11.70 -55.48 17.91
N ARG A 68 -11.97 -55.14 16.64
CA ARG A 68 -10.96 -54.83 15.63
C ARG A 68 -10.25 -53.51 15.93
N MET A 69 -10.99 -52.54 16.46
CA MET A 69 -10.56 -51.16 16.60
C MET A 69 -9.94 -50.84 17.96
N ARG A 70 -9.19 -51.75 18.60
CA ARG A 70 -8.64 -51.54 19.95
C ARG A 70 -7.77 -50.27 20.09
N SER A 71 -7.17 -49.79 19.01
CA SER A 71 -6.37 -48.57 18.96
C SER A 71 -6.84 -47.69 17.81
N SER A 72 -7.41 -46.52 18.13
CA SER A 72 -7.75 -45.49 17.17
C SER A 72 -6.51 -45.00 16.39
N ALA A 73 -5.34 -45.00 17.04
CA ALA A 73 -4.08 -44.57 16.46
C ALA A 73 -3.59 -45.55 15.38
N GLU A 74 -3.74 -46.86 15.60
CA GLU A 74 -3.42 -47.88 14.59
C GLU A 74 -4.35 -47.77 13.37
N ALA A 75 -5.65 -47.58 13.61
CA ALA A 75 -6.62 -47.38 12.54
C ALA A 75 -6.31 -46.11 11.71
N TRP A 76 -5.95 -45.01 12.37
CA TRP A 76 -5.51 -43.80 11.68
C TRP A 76 -4.22 -44.03 10.90
N SER A 77 -3.25 -44.75 11.46
CA SER A 77 -1.99 -45.06 10.76
C SER A 77 -2.26 -45.86 9.47
N ALA A 78 -3.17 -46.83 9.50
CA ALA A 78 -3.53 -47.60 8.31
C ALA A 78 -4.20 -46.74 7.24
N LEU A 79 -5.16 -45.88 7.62
CA LEU A 79 -5.78 -44.93 6.69
C LEU A 79 -4.76 -43.92 6.14
N TRP A 80 -3.84 -43.45 6.99
CA TRP A 80 -2.78 -42.53 6.59
C TRP A 80 -1.86 -43.16 5.55
N ASP A 81 -1.48 -44.43 5.70
CA ASP A 81 -0.68 -45.16 4.70
C ASP A 81 -1.41 -45.30 3.35
N GLU A 82 -2.74 -45.49 3.35
CA GLU A 82 -3.55 -45.49 2.13
C GLU A 82 -3.62 -44.09 1.50
N LEU A 83 -3.83 -43.07 2.32
CA LEU A 83 -3.85 -41.67 1.89
C LEU A 83 -2.53 -41.29 1.21
N VAL A 84 -1.39 -41.65 1.82
CA VAL A 84 -0.06 -41.39 1.22
C VAL A 84 0.07 -42.10 -0.13
N LYS A 85 -0.36 -43.36 -0.25
CA LYS A 85 -0.35 -44.08 -1.54
C LYS A 85 -1.21 -43.40 -2.60
N TRP A 86 -2.40 -42.91 -2.24
CA TRP A 86 -3.25 -42.16 -3.17
C TRP A 86 -2.64 -40.83 -3.56
N ALA A 87 -2.00 -40.12 -2.62
CA ALA A 87 -1.30 -38.87 -2.89
C ALA A 87 -0.12 -39.10 -3.86
N ASP A 88 0.67 -40.17 -3.67
CA ASP A 88 1.76 -40.56 -4.56
C ASP A 88 1.26 -40.99 -5.94
N ALA A 89 0.03 -41.52 -6.02
CA ALA A 89 -0.67 -41.82 -7.27
C ALA A 89 -1.31 -40.57 -7.94
N GLY A 90 -1.18 -39.39 -7.33
CA GLY A 90 -1.68 -38.12 -7.88
C GLY A 90 -3.14 -37.80 -7.57
N ASP A 91 -3.77 -38.45 -6.59
CA ASP A 91 -5.13 -38.10 -6.15
C ASP A 91 -5.17 -36.67 -5.57
N PRO A 92 -5.97 -35.75 -6.12
CA PRO A 92 -5.95 -34.35 -5.70
C PRO A 92 -6.39 -34.13 -4.24
N LEU A 93 -7.32 -34.93 -3.72
CA LEU A 93 -7.79 -34.79 -2.34
C LEU A 93 -6.76 -35.35 -1.35
N ALA A 94 -6.16 -36.49 -1.66
CA ALA A 94 -5.09 -37.06 -0.86
C ALA A 94 -3.87 -36.14 -0.79
N LEU A 95 -3.50 -35.50 -1.91
CA LEU A 95 -2.45 -34.47 -1.93
C LEU A 95 -2.79 -33.27 -1.03
N ARG A 96 -4.05 -32.79 -1.06
CA ARG A 96 -4.50 -31.69 -0.18
C ARG A 96 -4.41 -32.06 1.29
N TRP A 97 -4.88 -33.25 1.69
CA TRP A 97 -4.81 -33.71 3.07
C TRP A 97 -3.38 -33.93 3.54
N ARG A 98 -2.54 -34.57 2.72
CA ARG A 98 -1.11 -34.78 3.02
C ARG A 98 -0.40 -33.45 3.21
N GLY A 99 -0.59 -32.53 2.26
CA GLY A 99 -0.01 -31.18 2.30
C GLY A 99 -0.47 -30.40 3.53
N LEU A 100 -1.76 -30.45 3.88
CA LEU A 100 -2.29 -29.79 5.07
C LEU A 100 -1.57 -30.27 6.33
N VAL A 101 -1.58 -31.58 6.60
CA VAL A 101 -1.01 -32.17 7.83
C VAL A 101 0.48 -31.87 7.95
N VAL A 102 1.24 -32.01 6.85
CA VAL A 102 2.69 -31.74 6.84
C VAL A 102 2.97 -30.25 7.13
N ARG A 103 2.24 -29.33 6.50
CA ARG A 103 2.48 -27.88 6.66
C ARG A 103 2.08 -27.33 8.03
N THR A 104 0.99 -27.82 8.59
CA THR A 104 0.49 -27.36 9.90
C THR A 104 1.15 -28.09 11.06
N GLY A 105 1.84 -29.20 10.80
CA GLY A 105 2.39 -30.07 11.85
C GLY A 105 1.31 -30.70 12.73
N LEU A 106 0.14 -31.01 12.15
CA LEU A 106 -0.95 -31.66 12.90
C LEU A 106 -0.44 -33.00 13.42
N THR A 107 -0.64 -33.25 14.71
CA THR A 107 -0.41 -34.57 15.29
C THR A 107 -1.38 -35.60 14.68
N ALA A 108 -1.05 -36.89 14.79
CA ALA A 108 -1.92 -37.96 14.31
C ALA A 108 -3.34 -37.87 14.90
N ALA A 109 -3.45 -37.57 16.20
CA ALA A 109 -4.73 -37.40 16.88
C ALA A 109 -5.52 -36.18 16.36
N GLU A 110 -4.84 -35.05 16.12
CA GLU A 110 -5.49 -33.86 15.57
C GLU A 110 -5.98 -34.07 14.13
N ALA A 111 -5.17 -34.70 13.29
CA ALA A 111 -5.56 -35.01 11.91
C ALA A 111 -6.72 -36.02 11.86
N GLN A 112 -6.71 -37.02 12.75
CA GLN A 112 -7.82 -37.97 12.92
C GLN A 112 -9.11 -37.26 13.38
N LEU A 113 -9.02 -36.35 14.35
CA LEU A 113 -10.17 -35.57 14.80
C LEU A 113 -10.76 -34.74 13.66
N LEU A 114 -9.91 -34.05 12.90
CA LEU A 114 -10.35 -33.27 11.74
C LEU A 114 -11.05 -34.17 10.70
N ALA A 115 -10.50 -35.35 10.41
CA ALA A 115 -11.11 -36.33 9.51
C ALA A 115 -12.50 -36.78 9.97
N VAL A 116 -12.68 -37.03 11.27
CA VAL A 116 -13.98 -37.37 11.86
C VAL A 116 -14.96 -36.20 11.72
N LEU A 117 -14.56 -34.99 12.09
CA LEU A 117 -15.41 -33.79 12.01
C LEU A 117 -15.82 -33.47 10.57
N VAL A 118 -14.90 -33.56 9.61
CA VAL A 118 -15.20 -33.38 8.17
C VAL A 118 -16.16 -34.46 7.67
N SER A 119 -15.97 -35.71 8.08
CA SER A 119 -16.87 -36.82 7.71
C SER A 119 -18.28 -36.61 8.25
N VAL A 120 -18.39 -36.22 9.52
CA VAL A 120 -19.65 -35.90 10.19
C VAL A 120 -20.36 -34.69 9.58
N ALA A 121 -19.61 -33.67 9.15
CA ALA A 121 -20.17 -32.50 8.49
C ALA A 121 -20.67 -32.79 7.07
N SER A 122 -20.01 -33.71 6.36
CA SER A 122 -20.29 -34.01 4.94
C SER A 122 -21.35 -35.08 4.70
N GLU A 123 -21.51 -36.02 5.63
CA GLU A 123 -22.39 -37.18 5.45
C GLU A 123 -23.55 -37.14 6.46
N HIS A 124 -24.77 -37.07 5.94
CA HIS A 124 -25.99 -36.83 6.74
C HIS A 124 -26.35 -38.01 7.65
N GLY A 125 -25.97 -39.25 7.30
CA GLY A 125 -26.13 -40.43 8.14
C GLY A 125 -25.29 -40.36 9.41
N LEU A 126 -24.00 -40.05 9.27
CA LEU A 126 -22.99 -39.84 10.30
C LEU A 126 -23.38 -38.69 11.22
N ASN A 127 -23.82 -37.58 10.63
CA ASN A 127 -24.30 -36.42 11.38
C ASN A 127 -25.46 -36.79 12.30
N ARG A 128 -26.46 -37.52 11.78
CA ARG A 128 -27.57 -38.00 12.61
C ARG A 128 -27.06 -39.00 13.64
N ALA A 129 -26.31 -40.01 13.22
CA ALA A 129 -25.76 -41.07 14.04
C ALA A 129 -25.08 -40.55 15.32
N TYR A 130 -24.18 -39.56 15.24
CA TYR A 130 -23.50 -39.04 16.44
C TYR A 130 -24.45 -38.22 17.33
N ARG A 131 -25.43 -37.49 16.77
CA ARG A 131 -26.43 -36.76 17.58
C ARG A 131 -27.34 -37.71 18.35
N TYR A 132 -27.73 -38.81 17.71
CA TYR A 132 -28.44 -39.91 18.35
C TYR A 132 -27.62 -40.54 19.48
N ALA A 133 -26.33 -40.76 19.24
CA ALA A 133 -25.37 -41.28 20.24
C ALA A 133 -25.22 -40.41 21.49
N TRP A 134 -25.66 -39.15 21.46
CA TRP A 134 -25.59 -38.23 22.59
C TRP A 134 -26.97 -37.77 23.08
N ALA A 135 -28.06 -38.34 22.54
CA ALA A 135 -29.44 -37.98 22.86
C ALA A 135 -29.79 -36.48 22.74
N ASP A 136 -29.07 -35.74 21.89
CA ASP A 136 -29.24 -34.29 21.70
C ASP A 136 -29.29 -33.92 20.21
N PHE A 137 -30.50 -33.82 19.68
CA PHE A 137 -30.75 -33.50 18.27
C PHE A 137 -30.59 -32.02 17.93
N GLY A 138 -30.66 -31.15 18.94
CA GLY A 138 -30.49 -29.70 18.78
C GLY A 138 -29.03 -29.31 18.60
N ARG A 139 -28.12 -30.15 19.08
CA ARG A 139 -26.69 -29.87 19.05
C ARG A 139 -26.09 -29.99 17.66
N LEU A 140 -25.54 -28.89 17.17
CA LEU A 140 -24.86 -28.86 15.87
C LEU A 140 -23.40 -29.34 15.94
N SER A 141 -22.81 -29.39 17.13
CA SER A 141 -21.38 -29.60 17.37
C SER A 141 -21.09 -30.90 18.13
N MET A 142 -19.88 -31.45 17.97
CA MET A 142 -19.45 -32.65 18.69
C MET A 142 -18.88 -32.27 20.06
N PRO A 143 -19.37 -32.80 21.19
CA PRO A 143 -18.80 -32.49 22.52
C PRO A 143 -17.33 -32.91 22.61
N LEU A 144 -16.47 -32.08 23.21
CA LEU A 144 -15.05 -32.39 23.41
C LEU A 144 -14.87 -33.71 24.18
N GLY A 145 -15.68 -33.97 25.21
CA GLY A 145 -15.62 -35.22 25.97
C GLY A 145 -15.90 -36.45 25.09
N PHE A 146 -16.84 -36.33 24.15
CA PHE A 146 -17.14 -37.37 23.18
C PHE A 146 -16.01 -37.54 22.16
N ALA A 147 -15.46 -36.44 21.62
CA ALA A 147 -14.31 -36.48 20.73
C ALA A 147 -13.09 -37.17 21.37
N LEU A 148 -12.81 -36.87 22.65
CA LEU A 148 -11.74 -37.53 23.40
C LEU A 148 -12.00 -39.04 23.56
N ARG A 149 -13.25 -39.46 23.76
CA ARG A 149 -13.63 -40.87 23.86
C ARG A 149 -13.48 -41.59 22.52
N VAL A 150 -13.92 -40.96 21.43
CA VAL A 150 -13.76 -41.47 20.05
C VAL A 150 -12.29 -41.71 19.73
N LEU A 151 -11.41 -40.81 20.17
CA LEU A 151 -9.96 -40.94 19.96
C LEU A 151 -9.26 -41.82 20.98
N ALA A 152 -9.76 -41.98 22.20
CA ALA A 152 -9.09 -42.78 23.24
C ALA A 152 -9.34 -44.29 23.14
N GLY A 153 -10.27 -44.72 22.29
CA GLY A 153 -10.55 -46.14 22.11
C GLY A 153 -11.26 -46.75 23.33
N ASP A 154 -10.73 -47.87 23.83
CA ASP A 154 -11.24 -48.58 25.02
C ASP A 154 -10.98 -47.84 26.35
N GLY A 155 -10.27 -46.71 26.31
CA GLY A 155 -9.96 -45.90 27.47
C GLY A 155 -11.19 -45.18 28.03
N ALA A 156 -11.54 -45.47 29.29
CA ALA A 156 -12.55 -44.70 30.02
C ALA A 156 -12.19 -43.21 30.11
N ILE A 157 -13.19 -42.33 30.18
CA ILE A 157 -12.99 -40.88 30.44
C ILE A 157 -12.25 -40.72 31.76
N GLY A 158 -11.11 -40.02 31.74
CA GLY A 158 -10.24 -39.84 32.90
C GLY A 158 -9.07 -40.84 33.00
N SER A 159 -8.97 -41.80 32.08
CA SER A 159 -7.79 -42.65 31.85
C SER A 159 -6.54 -41.82 31.46
N PRO A 160 -5.32 -42.35 31.63
CA PRO A 160 -4.10 -41.68 31.18
C PRO A 160 -4.16 -41.24 29.71
N ALA A 161 -4.69 -42.09 28.81
CA ALA A 161 -4.84 -41.79 27.39
C ALA A 161 -5.79 -40.61 27.13
N THR A 162 -6.97 -40.58 27.77
CA THR A 162 -7.90 -39.43 27.63
C THR A 162 -7.34 -38.14 28.23
N ARG A 163 -6.53 -38.20 29.29
CA ARG A 163 -5.85 -37.03 29.87
C ARG A 163 -4.76 -36.49 28.94
N GLU A 164 -4.01 -37.38 28.30
CA GLU A 164 -3.00 -36.99 27.32
C GLU A 164 -3.65 -36.31 26.10
N LEU A 165 -4.72 -36.87 25.57
CA LEU A 165 -5.52 -36.24 24.51
C LEU A 165 -6.15 -34.92 24.97
N ALA A 166 -6.64 -34.83 26.21
CA ALA A 166 -7.17 -33.58 26.75
C ALA A 166 -6.08 -32.50 26.82
N ASN A 167 -4.86 -32.84 27.27
CA ASN A 167 -3.74 -31.91 27.28
C ASN A 167 -3.35 -31.44 25.86
N LEU A 168 -3.57 -32.29 24.85
CA LEU A 168 -3.36 -31.94 23.45
C LEU A 168 -4.46 -31.02 22.90
N PHE A 169 -5.74 -31.21 23.29
CA PHE A 169 -6.88 -30.51 22.67
C PHE A 169 -7.46 -29.36 23.48
N LEU A 170 -7.07 -29.18 24.75
CA LEU A 170 -7.55 -28.09 25.64
C LEU A 170 -6.87 -26.73 25.40
N PRO A 171 -5.57 -26.64 25.10
CA PRO A 171 -4.95 -25.37 24.73
C PRO A 171 -5.60 -24.76 23.46
N GLU A 172 -5.61 -23.44 23.31
CA GLU A 172 -6.16 -22.76 22.11
C GLU A 172 -5.10 -22.49 21.03
N ASP A 173 -3.83 -22.76 21.34
CA ASP A 173 -2.66 -22.60 20.49
C ASP A 173 -2.29 -23.87 19.72
N THR A 174 -3.08 -24.94 19.82
CA THR A 174 -2.86 -26.19 19.08
C THR A 174 -3.07 -25.95 17.58
N ALA A 175 -2.44 -26.78 16.75
CA ALA A 175 -2.45 -26.59 15.30
C ALA A 175 -3.87 -26.52 14.72
N LEU A 176 -4.82 -27.32 15.25
CA LEU A 176 -6.23 -27.28 14.82
C LEU A 176 -6.89 -25.91 14.98
N TYR A 177 -6.70 -25.27 16.14
CA TYR A 177 -7.35 -24.01 16.47
C TYR A 177 -6.57 -22.81 15.93
N ALA A 178 -5.24 -22.88 15.98
CA ALA A 178 -4.33 -21.85 15.47
C ALA A 178 -4.52 -21.62 13.97
N HIS A 179 -4.61 -22.70 13.18
CA HIS A 179 -4.91 -22.63 11.75
C HIS A 179 -6.41 -22.44 11.45
N GLY A 180 -7.26 -22.32 12.49
CA GLY A 180 -8.69 -22.11 12.35
C GLY A 180 -9.41 -23.23 11.62
N LEU A 181 -8.93 -24.48 11.68
CA LEU A 181 -9.57 -25.62 11.03
C LEU A 181 -10.83 -26.06 11.80
N VAL A 182 -10.76 -25.97 13.14
CA VAL A 182 -11.84 -26.31 14.07
C VAL A 182 -12.12 -25.11 14.97
N THR A 183 -13.39 -24.90 15.31
CA THR A 183 -13.83 -23.92 16.30
C THR A 183 -14.48 -24.58 17.51
N ARG A 184 -14.40 -23.89 18.64
CA ARG A 184 -15.11 -24.27 19.87
C ARG A 184 -16.40 -23.47 19.98
N HIS A 185 -17.49 -24.17 20.24
CA HIS A 185 -18.79 -23.58 20.48
C HIS A 185 -19.19 -23.81 21.94
N ARG A 186 -19.43 -22.71 22.67
CA ARG A 186 -19.99 -22.74 24.03
C ARG A 186 -21.38 -22.15 23.99
N GLU A 187 -22.36 -22.85 24.55
CA GLU A 187 -23.73 -22.33 24.67
C GLU A 187 -23.82 -21.25 25.77
N GLN A 188 -23.05 -21.43 26.85
CA GLN A 188 -22.99 -20.52 27.99
C GLN A 188 -21.53 -20.38 28.46
N ALA A 189 -21.22 -19.30 29.19
CA ALA A 189 -19.85 -19.04 29.65
C ALA A 189 -19.30 -20.14 30.58
N ASP A 190 -20.20 -20.79 31.32
CA ASP A 190 -19.97 -21.85 32.30
C ASP A 190 -20.15 -23.27 31.75
N THR A 191 -20.32 -23.44 30.43
CA THR A 191 -20.39 -24.77 29.80
C THR A 191 -19.16 -25.61 30.22
N PRO A 192 -19.36 -26.80 30.81
CA PRO A 192 -18.26 -27.68 31.20
C PRO A 192 -17.33 -27.98 30.02
N LEU A 193 -16.02 -28.13 30.25
CA LEU A 193 -15.05 -28.36 29.17
C LEU A 193 -15.39 -29.58 28.30
N THR A 194 -15.91 -30.66 28.90
CA THR A 194 -16.36 -31.86 28.18
C THR A 194 -17.57 -31.59 27.27
N GLU A 195 -18.36 -30.57 27.58
CA GLU A 195 -19.55 -30.14 26.83
C GLU A 195 -19.24 -28.98 25.87
N VAL A 196 -18.00 -28.54 25.75
CA VAL A 196 -17.63 -27.59 24.71
C VAL A 196 -17.75 -28.29 23.36
N GLY A 197 -18.56 -27.73 22.48
CA GLY A 197 -18.76 -28.24 21.14
C GLY A 197 -17.57 -28.00 20.23
N LEU A 198 -17.24 -28.97 19.40
CA LEU A 198 -16.22 -28.90 18.35
C LEU A 198 -16.88 -28.96 16.98
N LEU A 199 -16.48 -28.07 16.10
CA LEU A 199 -16.98 -27.95 14.73
C LEU A 199 -15.81 -27.70 13.77
N ALA A 200 -15.71 -28.48 12.71
CA ALA A 200 -14.88 -28.08 11.58
C ALA A 200 -15.53 -26.86 10.90
N HIS A 201 -14.73 -25.87 10.54
CA HIS A 201 -15.24 -24.72 9.78
C HIS A 201 -15.76 -25.17 8.40
N ASP A 202 -16.91 -24.65 7.97
CA ASP A 202 -17.53 -24.99 6.68
C ASP A 202 -16.55 -24.84 5.50
N GLU A 203 -15.66 -23.84 5.56
CA GLU A 203 -14.66 -23.59 4.52
C GLU A 203 -13.56 -24.67 4.50
N ALA A 204 -13.18 -25.18 5.67
CA ALA A 204 -12.26 -26.31 5.78
C ALA A 204 -12.91 -27.60 5.25
N VAL A 205 -14.16 -27.86 5.64
CA VAL A 205 -14.95 -29.01 5.14
C VAL A 205 -15.05 -28.96 3.62
N SER A 206 -15.44 -27.82 3.07
CA SER A 206 -15.62 -27.62 1.64
C SER A 206 -14.33 -27.88 0.85
N ILE A 207 -13.22 -27.23 1.24
CA ILE A 207 -11.94 -27.34 0.52
C ILE A 207 -11.35 -28.75 0.62
N LEU A 208 -11.44 -29.38 1.79
CA LEU A 208 -10.93 -30.74 2.02
C LEU A 208 -11.72 -31.84 1.30
N LEU A 209 -12.95 -31.54 0.89
CA LEU A 209 -13.80 -32.41 0.07
C LEU A 209 -13.75 -32.05 -1.42
N GLY A 210 -12.92 -31.09 -1.81
CA GLY A 210 -12.75 -30.69 -3.21
C GLY A 210 -13.77 -29.69 -3.73
N GLN A 211 -14.57 -29.07 -2.86
CA GLN A 211 -15.45 -27.97 -3.27
C GLN A 211 -14.64 -26.67 -3.40
N GLU A 212 -14.73 -26.02 -4.56
CA GLU A 212 -14.12 -24.71 -4.82
C GLU A 212 -15.01 -23.59 -4.25
N LEU A 213 -14.99 -23.42 -2.93
CA LEU A 213 -15.59 -22.26 -2.25
C LEU A 213 -14.49 -21.23 -1.98
N LEU A 214 -14.22 -20.39 -2.96
CA LEU A 214 -13.47 -19.14 -2.74
C LEU A 214 -14.50 -18.02 -2.50
N PRO A 215 -14.59 -17.45 -1.28
CA PRO A 215 -15.53 -16.36 -1.04
C PRO A 215 -15.13 -15.13 -1.87
N ALA A 216 -16.11 -14.46 -2.50
CA ALA A 216 -15.88 -13.32 -3.39
C ALA A 216 -15.15 -12.13 -2.73
N GLU A 217 -15.17 -12.05 -1.40
CA GLU A 217 -14.47 -11.05 -0.59
C GLU A 217 -12.94 -11.21 -0.64
N PHE A 218 -12.45 -12.40 -0.97
CA PHE A 218 -11.04 -12.75 -0.96
C PHE A 218 -10.55 -13.04 -2.38
N ALA A 219 -9.49 -12.35 -2.79
CA ALA A 219 -8.82 -12.63 -4.04
C ALA A 219 -7.75 -13.69 -3.80
N LEU A 220 -8.05 -14.95 -4.11
CA LEU A 220 -6.98 -15.90 -4.39
C LEU A 220 -6.35 -15.47 -5.72
N GLY A 221 -5.09 -15.09 -5.69
CA GLY A 221 -4.46 -14.64 -6.92
C GLY A 221 -2.97 -14.55 -6.76
N GLY A 222 -2.24 -15.27 -7.63
CA GLY A 222 -0.89 -14.86 -7.99
C GLY A 222 -0.90 -13.49 -8.66
N SER A 223 0.25 -12.83 -8.73
CA SER A 223 0.38 -11.74 -9.69
C SER A 223 0.39 -12.35 -11.09
N LEU A 224 -0.55 -11.96 -11.95
CA LEU A 224 -0.53 -12.31 -13.38
C LEU A 224 0.67 -11.69 -14.10
N GLU A 225 1.29 -10.68 -13.49
CA GLU A 225 2.42 -9.94 -14.04
C GLU A 225 3.72 -10.48 -13.41
N PRO A 226 4.74 -10.82 -14.22
CA PRO A 226 6.03 -11.23 -13.69
C PRO A 226 6.64 -10.06 -12.90
N PRO A 227 7.36 -10.32 -11.78
CA PRO A 227 8.03 -9.24 -11.08
C PRO A 227 9.08 -8.58 -11.98
N PRO A 228 9.29 -7.26 -11.85
CA PRO A 228 10.41 -6.58 -12.47
C PRO A 228 11.74 -7.29 -12.15
N GLU A 229 12.62 -7.48 -13.14
CA GLU A 229 13.89 -8.20 -12.97
C GLU A 229 14.74 -7.66 -11.80
N ARG A 230 14.70 -6.34 -11.61
CA ARG A 230 15.39 -5.65 -10.50
C ARG A 230 14.98 -6.15 -9.12
N LEU A 231 13.76 -6.66 -8.97
CA LEU A 231 13.24 -7.16 -7.69
C LEU A 231 13.59 -8.63 -7.43
N LEU A 232 13.95 -9.40 -8.46
CA LEU A 232 14.19 -10.85 -8.34
C LEU A 232 15.25 -11.19 -7.29
N ARG A 233 16.36 -10.43 -7.25
CA ARG A 233 17.42 -10.64 -6.25
C ARG A 233 16.91 -10.39 -4.83
N ALA A 234 16.10 -9.35 -4.64
CA ALA A 234 15.54 -9.03 -3.34
C ALA A 234 14.47 -10.05 -2.91
N ALA A 235 13.62 -10.49 -3.85
CA ALA A 235 12.65 -11.56 -3.65
C ALA A 235 13.34 -12.84 -3.19
N LYS A 236 14.41 -13.25 -3.89
CA LYS A 236 15.18 -14.44 -3.56
C LYS A 236 15.80 -14.35 -2.17
N ARG A 237 16.41 -13.21 -1.80
CA ARG A 237 16.95 -13.02 -0.44
C ARG A 237 15.90 -13.17 0.65
N LEU A 238 14.70 -12.61 0.44
CA LEU A 238 13.60 -12.72 1.41
C LEU A 238 13.11 -14.18 1.51
N ALA A 239 13.00 -14.87 0.37
CA ALA A 239 12.65 -16.29 0.33
C ALA A 239 13.69 -17.17 1.04
N ASP A 240 14.98 -16.96 0.77
CA ASP A 240 16.09 -17.69 1.39
C ASP A 240 16.09 -17.46 2.91
N TRP A 241 15.87 -16.22 3.36
CA TRP A 241 15.73 -15.92 4.79
C TRP A 241 14.60 -16.70 5.46
N PHE A 242 13.43 -16.79 4.81
CA PHE A 242 12.29 -17.57 5.33
C PHE A 242 12.56 -19.08 5.39
N LYS A 243 13.43 -19.60 4.51
CA LYS A 243 13.85 -21.02 4.51
C LYS A 243 14.89 -21.31 5.59
N ASP A 244 15.85 -20.40 5.77
CA ASP A 244 16.96 -20.56 6.70
C ASP A 244 16.54 -20.35 8.17
N ASN A 245 15.39 -19.71 8.40
CA ASN A 245 14.88 -19.38 9.74
C ASN A 245 13.51 -19.99 10.05
N PRO A 246 13.34 -21.33 9.97
CA PRO A 246 12.04 -21.98 10.14
C PRO A 246 11.48 -21.86 11.57
N ASN A 247 12.35 -21.66 12.58
CA ASN A 247 11.94 -21.56 13.99
C ASN A 247 11.73 -20.11 14.47
N LYS A 248 11.90 -19.12 13.58
CA LYS A 248 11.64 -17.71 13.89
C LYS A 248 10.25 -17.31 13.40
N ARG A 249 9.77 -16.15 13.87
CA ARG A 249 8.58 -15.52 13.28
C ARG A 249 8.83 -15.28 11.80
N ARG A 250 8.05 -15.96 10.94
CA ARG A 250 8.17 -15.86 9.48
C ARG A 250 7.42 -14.63 8.98
N TRP A 251 7.80 -13.46 9.47
CA TRP A 251 7.21 -12.17 9.11
C TRP A 251 8.20 -11.30 8.34
N GLY A 252 7.75 -10.75 7.22
CA GLY A 252 8.52 -9.82 6.41
C GLY A 252 7.66 -8.70 5.87
N THR A 253 8.31 -7.72 5.24
CA THR A 253 7.61 -6.61 4.61
C THR A 253 8.27 -6.21 3.30
N ILE A 254 7.44 -5.84 2.35
CA ILE A 254 7.85 -5.24 1.09
C ILE A 254 7.16 -3.88 1.03
N TYR A 255 7.95 -2.82 1.09
CA TYR A 255 7.41 -1.46 1.16
C TYR A 255 7.93 -0.57 0.05
N GLY A 256 7.11 0.38 -0.40
CA GLY A 256 7.44 1.29 -1.48
C GLY A 256 6.24 1.71 -2.31
N PRO A 257 6.46 2.43 -3.41
CA PRO A 257 5.38 3.10 -4.11
C PRO A 257 4.35 2.11 -4.68
N PRO A 258 3.07 2.50 -4.77
CA PRO A 258 2.03 1.67 -5.37
C PRO A 258 2.33 1.37 -6.84
N GLY A 259 2.09 0.11 -7.24
CA GLY A 259 2.35 -0.36 -8.60
C GLY A 259 3.81 -0.71 -8.92
N ALA A 260 4.74 -0.60 -7.96
CA ALA A 260 6.16 -0.94 -8.15
C ALA A 260 6.46 -2.46 -8.17
N GLY A 261 5.48 -3.31 -8.43
CA GLY A 261 5.68 -4.77 -8.47
C GLY A 261 5.74 -5.47 -7.11
N ARG A 262 5.36 -4.81 -5.99
CA ARG A 262 5.40 -5.41 -4.63
C ARG A 262 4.63 -6.74 -4.52
N LYS A 263 3.42 -6.81 -5.11
CA LYS A 263 2.59 -8.03 -5.12
C LYS A 263 3.21 -9.13 -5.98
N ALA A 264 3.81 -8.79 -7.12
CA ALA A 264 4.54 -9.72 -7.98
C ALA A 264 5.79 -10.28 -7.27
N MET A 265 6.50 -9.43 -6.53
CA MET A 265 7.60 -9.86 -5.68
C MET A 265 7.15 -10.82 -4.58
N ALA A 266 6.03 -10.55 -3.90
CA ALA A 266 5.45 -11.46 -2.91
C ALA A 266 5.06 -12.81 -3.51
N ALA A 267 4.57 -12.84 -4.75
CA ALA A 267 4.27 -14.08 -5.47
C ALA A 267 5.53 -14.93 -5.70
N VAL A 268 6.64 -14.33 -6.14
CA VAL A 268 7.92 -15.06 -6.29
C VAL A 268 8.48 -15.55 -4.96
N VAL A 269 8.30 -14.80 -3.88
CA VAL A 269 8.62 -15.30 -2.54
C VAL A 269 7.74 -16.52 -2.23
N SER A 270 6.44 -16.47 -2.54
CA SER A 270 5.54 -17.59 -2.31
C SER A 270 5.90 -18.85 -3.11
N GLU A 271 6.33 -18.71 -4.37
CA GLU A 271 6.82 -19.82 -5.21
C GLU A 271 7.99 -20.57 -4.56
N ALA A 272 8.80 -19.86 -3.78
CA ALA A 272 9.90 -20.48 -3.04
C ALA A 272 9.44 -21.15 -1.74
N LEU A 273 8.30 -20.77 -1.17
CA LEU A 273 7.85 -21.20 0.17
C LEU A 273 6.70 -22.20 0.16
N THR A 274 5.96 -22.29 -0.95
CA THR A 274 4.74 -23.10 -1.09
C THR A 274 4.83 -23.94 -2.37
N GLU A 275 4.13 -25.07 -2.44
CA GLU A 275 4.15 -25.91 -3.65
C GLU A 275 3.39 -25.24 -4.80
N GLN A 276 2.35 -24.46 -4.50
CA GLN A 276 1.53 -23.79 -5.51
C GLN A 276 2.01 -22.38 -5.89
N GLY A 277 2.88 -21.76 -5.09
CA GLY A 277 3.31 -20.37 -5.31
C GLY A 277 2.21 -19.32 -5.13
N SER A 278 1.08 -19.70 -4.55
CA SER A 278 -0.10 -18.86 -4.42
C SER A 278 0.07 -17.83 -3.29
N ILE A 279 -0.51 -16.65 -3.44
CA ILE A 279 -0.64 -15.67 -2.35
C ILE A 279 -2.12 -15.48 -2.00
N TYR A 280 -2.37 -15.26 -0.71
CA TYR A 280 -3.69 -14.95 -0.19
C TYR A 280 -3.69 -13.55 0.40
N GLU A 281 -4.45 -12.63 -0.21
CA GLU A 281 -4.47 -11.22 0.19
C GLU A 281 -5.53 -10.93 1.25
N LEU A 282 -5.10 -10.40 2.40
CA LEU A 282 -5.93 -9.80 3.43
C LEU A 282 -5.83 -8.26 3.32
N ASP A 283 -6.81 -7.63 2.66
CA ASP A 283 -6.91 -6.17 2.56
C ASP A 283 -7.65 -5.60 3.78
N LEU A 284 -6.88 -5.06 4.74
CA LEU A 284 -7.43 -4.49 5.97
C LEU A 284 -8.39 -3.33 5.71
N GLY A 285 -8.22 -2.61 4.59
CA GLY A 285 -9.09 -1.49 4.22
C GLY A 285 -10.53 -1.89 3.94
N ARG A 286 -10.79 -3.17 3.59
CA ARG A 286 -12.16 -3.68 3.35
C ARG A 286 -12.94 -3.95 4.63
N PHE A 287 -12.25 -4.08 5.77
CA PHE A 287 -12.85 -4.57 7.02
C PHE A 287 -13.01 -3.48 8.08
N VAL A 288 -12.78 -2.21 7.73
CA VAL A 288 -12.89 -1.07 8.66
C VAL A 288 -14.29 -0.99 9.28
N GLU A 289 -15.32 -1.22 8.48
CA GLU A 289 -16.73 -1.11 8.89
C GLU A 289 -17.27 -2.39 9.53
N ALA A 290 -16.67 -3.56 9.24
CA ALA A 290 -17.16 -4.87 9.67
C ALA A 290 -16.83 -5.22 11.13
N GLY A 291 -15.87 -4.53 11.75
CA GLY A 291 -15.38 -4.84 13.10
C GLY A 291 -14.64 -6.19 13.20
N GLY A 292 -14.02 -6.47 14.35
CA GLY A 292 -13.49 -7.83 14.65
C GLY A 292 -12.28 -8.28 13.82
N GLY A 293 -11.18 -7.52 13.80
CA GLY A 293 -9.97 -7.86 13.02
C GLY A 293 -9.37 -9.24 13.28
N VAL A 294 -9.49 -9.78 14.51
CA VAL A 294 -9.01 -11.13 14.85
C VAL A 294 -9.78 -12.22 14.10
N ALA A 295 -11.11 -12.08 13.94
CA ALA A 295 -11.93 -13.06 13.24
C ALA A 295 -11.58 -13.11 11.75
N HIS A 296 -11.36 -11.94 11.14
CA HIS A 296 -10.93 -11.79 9.75
C HIS A 296 -9.51 -12.35 9.53
N ALA A 297 -8.58 -12.06 10.44
CA ALA A 297 -7.23 -12.62 10.40
C ALA A 297 -7.24 -14.15 10.51
N ARG A 298 -8.00 -14.72 11.45
CA ARG A 298 -8.18 -16.18 11.58
C ARG A 298 -8.79 -16.81 10.33
N ARG A 299 -9.77 -16.14 9.71
CA ARG A 299 -10.35 -16.61 8.44
C ARG A 299 -9.31 -16.59 7.31
N ALA A 300 -8.50 -15.54 7.20
CA ALA A 300 -7.43 -15.46 6.22
C ALA A 300 -6.34 -16.52 6.42
N ILE A 301 -5.93 -16.77 7.68
CA ILE A 301 -5.01 -17.85 8.06
C ILE A 301 -5.56 -19.21 7.63
N ARG A 302 -6.86 -19.48 7.88
CA ARG A 302 -7.50 -20.74 7.47
C ARG A 302 -7.41 -20.95 5.97
N PHE A 303 -7.76 -19.94 5.16
CA PHE A 303 -7.66 -20.05 3.70
C PHE A 303 -6.22 -20.20 3.23
N ALA A 304 -5.30 -19.37 3.72
CA ALA A 304 -3.87 -19.47 3.40
C ALA A 304 -3.32 -20.88 3.72
N THR A 305 -3.75 -21.45 4.85
CA THR A 305 -3.39 -22.81 5.26
C THR A 305 -3.96 -23.86 4.30
N LEU A 306 -5.26 -23.80 4.00
CA LEU A 306 -5.95 -24.81 3.20
C LEU A 306 -5.51 -24.81 1.73
N LEU A 307 -5.12 -23.64 1.21
CA LEU A 307 -4.80 -23.42 -0.20
C LEU A 307 -3.30 -23.42 -0.50
N ASP A 308 -2.46 -23.69 0.51
CA ASP A 308 -1.01 -23.60 0.39
C ASP A 308 -0.53 -22.25 -0.15
N ALA A 309 -0.99 -21.17 0.50
CA ALA A 309 -0.71 -19.82 0.07
C ALA A 309 0.04 -19.02 1.16
N THR A 310 0.94 -18.15 0.72
CA THR A 310 1.57 -17.16 1.60
C THR A 310 0.56 -16.07 1.94
N LEU A 311 0.43 -15.72 3.23
CA LEU A 311 -0.47 -14.68 3.67
C LEU A 311 0.14 -13.31 3.40
N VAL A 312 -0.55 -12.50 2.61
CA VAL A 312 -0.14 -11.15 2.23
C VAL A 312 -1.12 -10.15 2.81
N VAL A 313 -0.64 -9.18 3.58
CA VAL A 313 -1.50 -8.17 4.23
C VAL A 313 -1.29 -6.81 3.59
N THR A 314 -2.40 -6.20 3.16
CA THR A 314 -2.42 -4.89 2.49
C THR A 314 -3.35 -3.92 3.24
N GLY A 315 -3.24 -2.63 2.92
CA GLY A 315 -4.21 -1.62 3.37
C GLY A 315 -3.99 -1.12 4.80
N LEU A 316 -2.88 -1.45 5.47
CA LEU A 316 -2.58 -0.92 6.81
C LEU A 316 -2.57 0.61 6.83
N ASN A 317 -1.88 1.25 5.87
CA ASN A 317 -1.81 2.71 5.73
C ASN A 317 -3.16 3.37 5.39
N ARG A 318 -4.17 2.59 4.94
CA ARG A 318 -5.53 3.09 4.64
C ARG A 318 -6.40 3.16 5.88
N LEU A 319 -6.02 2.49 6.96
CA LEU A 319 -6.73 2.56 8.23
C LEU A 319 -6.44 3.91 8.92
N PRO A 320 -7.40 4.46 9.69
CA PRO A 320 -7.14 5.55 10.62
C PRO A 320 -5.97 5.23 11.57
N ALA A 321 -5.09 6.20 11.82
CA ALA A 321 -3.85 6.01 12.57
C ALA A 321 -4.10 5.45 13.98
N GLU A 322 -5.25 5.79 14.59
CA GLU A 322 -5.65 5.38 15.93
C GLU A 322 -5.90 3.87 16.05
N ILE A 323 -6.25 3.20 14.95
CA ILE A 323 -6.59 1.78 14.94
C ILE A 323 -5.51 0.90 14.29
N GLN A 324 -4.59 1.47 13.51
CA GLN A 324 -3.55 0.73 12.78
C GLN A 324 -2.78 -0.26 13.67
N ARG A 325 -2.25 0.23 14.79
CA ARG A 325 -1.47 -0.59 15.73
C ARG A 325 -2.29 -1.78 16.28
N ARG A 326 -3.52 -1.52 16.73
CA ARG A 326 -4.40 -2.56 17.29
C ARG A 326 -4.71 -3.66 16.28
N TRP A 327 -4.94 -3.28 15.02
CA TRP A 327 -5.18 -4.23 13.94
C TRP A 327 -3.92 -5.02 13.58
N ALA A 328 -2.77 -4.36 13.51
CA ALA A 328 -1.48 -5.03 13.28
C ALA A 328 -1.18 -6.07 14.36
N GLU A 329 -1.28 -5.68 15.64
CA GLU A 329 -1.10 -6.58 16.79
C GLU A 329 -2.11 -7.75 16.75
N SER A 330 -3.34 -7.51 16.30
CA SER A 330 -4.37 -8.55 16.16
C SER A 330 -4.00 -9.59 15.08
N VAL A 331 -3.47 -9.15 13.94
CA VAL A 331 -3.01 -10.03 12.86
C VAL A 331 -1.76 -10.79 13.29
N GLU A 332 -0.77 -10.11 13.86
CA GLU A 332 0.45 -10.71 14.37
C GLU A 332 0.15 -11.76 15.45
N HIS A 333 -0.77 -11.46 16.38
CA HIS A 333 -1.19 -12.39 17.41
C HIS A 333 -1.90 -13.61 16.82
N ALA A 334 -2.76 -13.43 15.81
CA ALA A 334 -3.45 -14.54 15.16
C ALA A 334 -2.47 -15.46 14.40
N VAL A 335 -1.44 -14.89 13.77
CA VAL A 335 -0.43 -15.65 12.99
C VAL A 335 0.66 -16.23 13.88
N ALA A 336 0.92 -15.67 15.06
CA ALA A 336 2.03 -16.04 15.94
C ALA A 336 2.05 -17.52 16.36
N SER A 337 0.89 -18.16 16.49
CA SER A 337 0.76 -19.60 16.80
C SER A 337 0.83 -20.49 15.55
N THR A 338 1.06 -19.90 14.37
CA THR A 338 1.14 -20.61 13.09
C THR A 338 2.55 -20.52 12.51
N GLN A 339 2.92 -21.48 11.67
CA GLN A 339 4.19 -21.46 10.90
C GLN A 339 4.04 -20.83 9.51
N LEU A 340 2.93 -20.13 9.27
CA LEU A 340 2.65 -19.52 7.98
C LEU A 340 3.58 -18.32 7.72
N PRO A 341 4.13 -18.19 6.50
CA PRO A 341 4.82 -16.98 6.10
C PRO A 341 3.80 -15.84 5.94
N LEU A 342 4.13 -14.70 6.54
CA LEU A 342 3.36 -13.46 6.51
C LEU A 342 4.20 -12.36 5.85
N ILE A 343 3.64 -11.72 4.82
CA ILE A 343 4.26 -10.58 4.14
C ILE A 343 3.36 -9.36 4.24
N TRP A 344 3.85 -8.29 4.87
CA TRP A 344 3.21 -6.98 4.85
C TRP A 344 3.56 -6.25 3.54
N LEU A 345 2.54 -5.73 2.85
CA LEU A 345 2.74 -4.82 1.71
C LEU A 345 2.34 -3.40 2.12
N LEU A 346 3.33 -2.54 2.25
CA LEU A 346 3.15 -1.18 2.78
C LEU A 346 3.54 -0.13 1.74
N ASP A 347 2.86 1.00 1.74
CA ASP A 347 3.19 2.09 0.81
C ASP A 347 4.45 2.85 1.25
N GLU A 348 4.74 2.78 2.54
CA GLU A 348 5.85 3.44 3.22
C GLU A 348 6.58 2.44 4.12
N GLU A 349 7.77 2.80 4.60
CA GLU A 349 8.55 1.94 5.49
C GLU A 349 7.73 1.50 6.72
N PRO A 350 7.86 0.23 7.15
CA PRO A 350 7.10 -0.32 8.26
C PRO A 350 7.21 0.52 9.54
N PRO A 351 6.08 0.75 10.23
CA PRO A 351 6.10 1.39 11.54
C PRO A 351 6.83 0.50 12.56
N VAL A 352 7.43 1.13 13.57
CA VAL A 352 8.29 0.47 14.58
C VAL A 352 7.54 -0.60 15.38
N TYR A 353 6.22 -0.48 15.52
CA TYR A 353 5.42 -1.47 16.25
C TYR A 353 5.26 -2.79 15.50
N LEU A 354 5.58 -2.86 14.20
CA LEU A 354 5.67 -4.14 13.49
C LEU A 354 7.00 -4.79 13.88
N ASP A 355 6.91 -5.91 14.60
CA ASP A 355 8.06 -6.64 15.15
C ASP A 355 8.81 -7.42 14.05
N LEU A 356 9.46 -6.67 13.17
CA LEU A 356 10.11 -7.16 11.95
C LEU A 356 11.64 -7.10 12.07
N ALA A 357 12.30 -8.20 11.74
CA ALA A 357 13.75 -8.25 11.64
C ALA A 357 14.26 -7.32 10.53
N PRO A 358 15.40 -6.62 10.72
CA PRO A 358 15.94 -5.70 9.71
C PRO A 358 16.12 -6.35 8.33
N GLU A 359 16.50 -7.62 8.27
CA GLU A 359 16.75 -8.36 7.03
C GLU A 359 15.47 -8.67 6.24
N THR A 360 14.30 -8.66 6.90
CA THR A 360 13.01 -8.92 6.26
C THR A 360 12.29 -7.65 5.81
N LYS A 361 12.90 -6.48 6.03
CA LYS A 361 12.42 -5.17 5.56
C LYS A 361 12.97 -4.89 4.17
N ILE A 362 12.18 -5.16 3.14
CA ILE A 362 12.61 -4.96 1.76
C ILE A 362 12.06 -3.64 1.19
N PRO A 363 12.90 -2.60 1.02
CA PRO A 363 12.50 -1.41 0.29
C PRO A 363 12.42 -1.69 -1.20
N VAL A 364 11.37 -1.18 -1.84
CA VAL A 364 11.19 -1.12 -3.27
C VAL A 364 11.20 0.34 -3.68
N ALA A 365 12.21 0.74 -4.46
CA ALA A 365 12.29 2.07 -5.04
C ALA A 365 11.46 2.18 -6.32
N TYR A 366 11.21 3.41 -6.77
CA TYR A 366 10.80 3.68 -8.14
C TYR A 366 11.79 3.05 -9.13
N PRO A 367 11.32 2.53 -10.27
CA PRO A 367 12.22 2.12 -11.34
C PRO A 367 13.06 3.31 -11.82
N SER A 368 14.34 3.08 -12.08
CA SER A 368 15.25 4.04 -12.70
C SER A 368 14.78 4.43 -14.11
N ARG A 369 15.33 5.51 -14.68
CA ARG A 369 14.99 5.95 -16.03
C ARG A 369 15.25 4.85 -17.09
N VAL A 370 16.34 4.10 -16.95
CA VAL A 370 16.65 2.97 -17.85
C VAL A 370 15.59 1.87 -17.74
N GLU A 371 15.19 1.50 -16.52
CA GLU A 371 14.15 0.50 -16.29
C GLU A 371 12.78 0.98 -16.79
N ARG A 372 12.40 2.24 -16.52
CA ARG A 372 11.17 2.84 -17.05
C ARG A 372 11.17 2.85 -18.58
N THR A 373 12.29 3.20 -19.20
CA THR A 373 12.44 3.18 -20.67
C THR A 373 12.20 1.79 -21.22
N ALA A 374 12.78 0.75 -20.59
CA ALA A 374 12.57 -0.63 -21.01
C ALA A 374 11.10 -1.04 -20.89
N VAL A 375 10.42 -0.66 -19.80
CA VAL A 375 8.99 -0.96 -19.58
C VAL A 375 8.10 -0.23 -20.57
N TRP A 376 8.32 1.07 -20.78
CA TRP A 376 7.61 1.86 -21.80
C TRP A 376 7.80 1.26 -23.19
N ARG A 377 9.05 0.99 -23.59
CA ARG A 377 9.39 0.41 -24.90
C ARG A 377 8.79 -1.00 -25.09
N GLY A 378 8.66 -1.77 -24.02
CA GLY A 378 8.05 -3.10 -24.05
C GLY A 378 6.53 -3.10 -24.19
N LEU A 379 5.85 -2.04 -23.72
CA LEU A 379 4.39 -1.94 -23.69
C LEU A 379 3.80 -1.04 -24.79
N LEU A 380 4.58 -0.09 -25.31
CA LEU A 380 4.19 0.77 -26.43
C LEU A 380 4.19 0.02 -27.76
N ASP A 381 3.34 0.50 -28.68
CA ASP A 381 3.30 0.02 -30.06
C ASP A 381 4.60 0.42 -30.80
N ASP A 382 4.98 -0.34 -31.83
CA ASP A 382 6.28 -0.17 -32.52
C ASP A 382 6.57 1.25 -33.00
N ASN A 383 5.53 1.97 -33.41
CA ASN A 383 5.63 3.35 -33.90
C ASN A 383 5.87 4.40 -32.80
N LEU A 384 5.73 4.05 -31.52
CA LEU A 384 5.90 4.93 -30.36
C LEU A 384 7.11 4.55 -29.49
N LYS A 385 7.86 3.51 -29.87
CA LYS A 385 9.00 3.02 -29.08
C LYS A 385 10.12 4.05 -28.93
N ASP A 386 10.23 4.98 -29.87
CA ASP A 386 11.21 6.07 -29.82
C ASP A 386 10.83 7.15 -28.79
N ASP A 387 9.53 7.30 -28.47
CA ASP A 387 9.05 8.21 -27.42
C ASP A 387 9.26 7.64 -26.00
N ALA A 388 9.63 6.36 -25.86
CA ALA A 388 9.77 5.72 -24.56
C ALA A 388 10.77 6.44 -23.64
N GLU A 389 11.90 6.90 -24.17
CA GLU A 389 12.92 7.63 -23.41
C GLU A 389 12.41 9.00 -22.96
N LYS A 390 11.61 9.65 -23.79
CA LYS A 390 10.97 10.93 -23.49
C LYS A 390 9.95 10.77 -22.35
N PHE A 391 9.08 9.77 -22.43
CA PHE A 391 8.11 9.49 -21.35
C PHE A 391 8.80 9.05 -20.06
N ALA A 392 9.83 8.20 -20.16
CA ALA A 392 10.58 7.72 -19.00
C ALA A 392 11.36 8.82 -18.28
N GLY A 393 11.94 9.77 -19.02
CA GLY A 393 12.62 10.94 -18.43
C GLY A 393 11.64 11.94 -17.82
N ARG A 394 10.45 12.10 -18.42
CA ARG A 394 9.49 13.11 -18.00
C ARG A 394 8.61 12.72 -16.81
N PHE A 395 8.29 11.43 -16.65
CA PHE A 395 7.34 10.97 -15.64
C PHE A 395 7.96 9.93 -14.70
N LEU A 396 8.01 10.26 -13.41
CA LEU A 396 8.36 9.32 -12.34
C LEU A 396 7.14 8.49 -11.95
N ILE A 397 6.93 7.38 -12.67
CA ILE A 397 5.84 6.44 -12.42
C ILE A 397 6.37 5.01 -12.36
N THR A 398 5.68 4.16 -11.61
CA THR A 398 6.02 2.73 -11.44
C THR A 398 5.60 1.89 -12.65
N GLU A 399 6.09 0.66 -12.74
CA GLU A 399 5.78 -0.26 -13.85
C GLU A 399 4.27 -0.52 -13.99
N GLY A 400 3.57 -0.73 -12.86
CA GLY A 400 2.13 -0.87 -12.84
C GLY A 400 1.40 0.42 -13.25
N GLN A 401 1.96 1.61 -12.93
CA GLN A 401 1.41 2.88 -13.39
C GLN A 401 1.61 3.09 -14.90
N ILE A 402 2.76 2.68 -15.46
CA ILE A 402 3.01 2.71 -16.90
C ILE A 402 1.99 1.82 -17.63
N SER A 403 1.83 0.57 -17.16
CA SER A 403 0.85 -0.37 -17.71
C SER A 403 -0.58 0.20 -17.70
N ARG A 404 -1.01 0.77 -16.57
CA ARG A 404 -2.31 1.46 -16.47
C ARG A 404 -2.41 2.66 -17.42
N THR A 405 -1.36 3.48 -17.48
CA THR A 405 -1.31 4.67 -18.32
C THR A 405 -1.54 4.33 -19.79
N ILE A 406 -0.81 3.35 -20.31
CA ILE A 406 -0.92 2.90 -21.70
C ILE A 406 -2.31 2.33 -21.96
N ARG A 407 -2.80 1.46 -21.07
CA ARG A 407 -4.14 0.85 -21.22
C ARG A 407 -5.24 1.90 -21.23
N GLU A 408 -5.19 2.87 -20.32
CA GLU A 408 -6.20 3.93 -20.24
C GLU A 408 -6.11 4.91 -21.40
N ALA A 409 -4.90 5.35 -21.78
CA ALA A 409 -4.72 6.23 -22.94
C ALA A 409 -5.23 5.59 -24.23
N ARG A 410 -5.00 4.29 -24.43
CA ARG A 410 -5.56 3.53 -25.56
C ARG A 410 -7.09 3.54 -25.57
N VAL A 411 -7.73 3.39 -24.42
CA VAL A 411 -9.20 3.45 -24.30
C VAL A 411 -9.75 4.85 -24.57
N ARG A 412 -8.98 5.91 -24.29
CA ARG A 412 -9.39 7.30 -24.53
C ARG A 412 -9.14 7.76 -25.97
N ALA A 413 -8.09 7.23 -26.59
CA ALA A 413 -7.67 7.59 -27.95
C ALA A 413 -8.27 6.68 -29.04
N VAL A 414 -9.36 5.94 -28.76
CA VAL A 414 -9.94 4.93 -29.68
C VAL A 414 -10.22 5.49 -31.08
N ASP A 415 -10.63 6.76 -31.19
CA ASP A 415 -10.92 7.44 -32.46
C ASP A 415 -9.82 8.43 -32.90
N GLY A 416 -8.76 8.55 -32.10
CA GLY A 416 -7.68 9.51 -32.29
C GLY A 416 -6.48 8.86 -32.95
N GLY A 417 -5.92 9.49 -33.99
CA GLY A 417 -4.66 9.05 -34.57
C GLY A 417 -3.48 9.15 -33.58
N HIS A 418 -2.28 8.84 -34.06
CA HIS A 418 -1.05 8.81 -33.28
C HIS A 418 -0.82 10.05 -32.38
N ALA A 419 -1.12 11.25 -32.88
CA ALA A 419 -0.95 12.49 -32.12
C ALA A 419 -1.90 12.60 -30.90
N GLU A 420 -3.12 12.07 -31.01
CA GLU A 420 -4.08 12.08 -29.89
C GLU A 420 -3.68 11.05 -28.84
N LEU A 421 -3.15 9.89 -29.25
CA LEU A 421 -2.62 8.89 -28.32
C LEU A 421 -1.44 9.43 -27.50
N ILE A 422 -0.49 10.15 -28.12
CA ILE A 422 0.62 10.81 -27.38
C ILE A 422 0.06 11.80 -26.36
N LYS A 423 -0.91 12.62 -26.76
CA LYS A 423 -1.54 13.61 -25.89
C LYS A 423 -2.24 12.96 -24.70
N GLU A 424 -2.99 11.87 -24.92
CA GLU A 424 -3.64 11.11 -23.84
C GLU A 424 -2.63 10.39 -22.95
N LEU A 425 -1.55 9.83 -23.51
CA LEU A 425 -0.45 9.26 -22.73
C LEU A 425 0.18 10.30 -21.81
N GLU A 426 0.50 11.50 -22.33
CA GLU A 426 1.02 12.59 -21.50
C GLU A 426 0.04 13.02 -20.41
N ALA A 427 -1.25 13.11 -20.72
CA ALA A 427 -2.28 13.52 -19.76
C ALA A 427 -2.46 12.50 -18.63
N VAL A 428 -2.55 11.20 -18.96
CA VAL A 428 -2.71 10.13 -17.97
C VAL A 428 -1.43 9.92 -17.17
N ALA A 429 -0.25 9.94 -17.81
CA ALA A 429 1.04 9.83 -17.14
C ALA A 429 1.25 10.98 -16.15
N ARG A 430 0.90 12.21 -16.52
CA ARG A 430 0.97 13.37 -15.61
C ARG A 430 0.07 13.18 -14.38
N ARG A 431 -1.14 12.66 -14.58
CA ARG A 431 -2.07 12.39 -13.47
C ARG A 431 -1.52 11.32 -12.53
N GLU A 432 -0.94 10.24 -13.05
CA GLU A 432 -0.31 9.18 -12.25
C GLU A 432 0.96 9.66 -11.53
N ALA A 433 1.78 10.49 -12.18
CA ALA A 433 2.99 11.08 -11.60
C ALA A 433 2.68 12.06 -10.46
N ALA A 434 1.59 12.81 -10.56
CA ALA A 434 1.12 13.68 -9.49
C ALA A 434 0.77 12.92 -8.19
N VAL A 435 0.50 11.61 -8.27
CA VAL A 435 0.22 10.76 -7.12
C VAL A 435 1.51 10.29 -6.42
N GLY A 436 2.65 10.26 -7.12
CA GLY A 436 3.89 9.59 -6.68
C GLY A 436 4.82 10.41 -5.76
N LEU A 437 4.91 11.73 -5.95
CA LEU A 437 5.74 12.62 -5.09
C LEU A 437 5.05 13.00 -3.76
N GLY A 438 3.87 12.43 -3.49
CA GLY A 438 3.14 12.55 -2.22
C GLY A 438 2.54 13.93 -1.96
N LYS A 439 1.98 14.11 -0.74
CA LYS A 439 1.43 15.41 -0.27
C LYS A 439 2.49 16.51 -0.09
N LEU A 440 3.78 16.15 -0.19
CA LEU A 440 4.93 16.99 0.14
C LEU A 440 5.34 17.95 -0.99
N ALA A 441 4.98 17.65 -2.24
CA ALA A 441 5.29 18.52 -3.37
C ALA A 441 4.16 18.52 -4.40
N SER A 442 3.81 19.70 -4.89
CA SER A 442 2.79 19.90 -5.93
C SER A 442 3.45 20.26 -7.27
N PRO A 443 3.04 19.64 -8.39
CA PRO A 443 3.56 20.01 -9.71
C PRO A 443 3.09 21.42 -10.10
N GLU A 444 4.01 22.23 -10.61
CA GLU A 444 3.71 23.50 -11.24
C GLU A 444 3.35 23.25 -12.71
N THR A 445 2.09 23.46 -13.06
CA THR A 445 1.53 23.08 -14.37
C THR A 445 1.65 24.16 -15.45
N LYS A 446 2.15 25.34 -15.08
CA LYS A 446 2.20 26.50 -15.97
C LYS A 446 3.45 26.43 -16.84
N LYS A 447 3.26 26.31 -18.16
CA LYS A 447 4.35 26.51 -19.13
C LYS A 447 4.61 28.00 -19.27
N VAL A 448 5.81 28.42 -18.92
CA VAL A 448 6.25 29.81 -18.98
C VAL A 448 7.49 29.85 -19.84
N TYR A 449 7.58 30.83 -20.73
CA TYR A 449 8.76 30.99 -21.58
C TYR A 449 9.60 32.15 -21.09
N LEU A 450 10.92 32.05 -21.28
CA LEU A 450 11.89 33.10 -20.96
C LEU A 450 11.55 34.45 -21.62
N SER A 451 10.88 34.45 -22.76
CA SER A 451 10.42 35.67 -23.46
C SER A 451 9.28 36.40 -22.75
N GLN A 452 8.61 35.76 -21.79
CA GLN A 452 7.53 36.33 -20.98
C GLN A 452 8.05 36.97 -19.68
N LEU A 453 9.34 36.82 -19.38
CA LEU A 453 9.97 37.46 -18.23
C LEU A 453 10.45 38.86 -18.61
N VAL A 454 10.06 39.84 -17.81
CA VAL A 454 10.62 41.19 -17.86
C VAL A 454 11.54 41.33 -16.65
N VAL A 455 12.84 41.24 -16.89
CA VAL A 455 13.92 41.33 -15.90
C VAL A 455 15.05 42.18 -16.47
N ASP A 456 15.93 42.69 -15.62
CA ASP A 456 17.14 43.39 -16.06
C ASP A 456 18.17 42.44 -16.70
N ASP A 457 19.16 43.01 -17.38
CA ASP A 457 20.16 42.27 -18.14
C ASP A 457 21.05 41.36 -17.26
N GLU A 458 21.32 41.76 -16.02
CA GLU A 458 22.14 40.98 -15.08
C GLU A 458 21.36 39.73 -14.65
N THR A 459 20.13 39.91 -14.20
CA THR A 459 19.20 38.82 -13.88
C THR A 459 19.04 37.88 -15.06
N ARG A 460 18.85 38.43 -16.27
CA ARG A 460 18.71 37.64 -17.49
C ARG A 460 19.94 36.76 -17.76
N THR A 461 21.12 37.36 -17.66
CA THR A 461 22.40 36.66 -17.89
C THR A 461 22.55 35.49 -16.92
N LEU A 462 22.27 35.69 -15.64
CA LEU A 462 22.36 34.64 -14.63
C LEU A 462 21.35 33.49 -14.86
N LEU A 463 20.14 33.80 -15.33
CA LEU A 463 19.16 32.76 -15.70
C LEU A 463 19.65 31.92 -16.88
N ASP A 464 20.21 32.57 -17.91
CA ASP A 464 20.78 31.89 -19.08
C ASP A 464 22.02 31.05 -18.70
N GLU A 465 22.84 31.52 -17.76
CA GLU A 465 23.96 30.75 -17.18
C GLU A 465 23.50 29.49 -16.45
N ILE A 466 22.45 29.59 -15.62
CA ILE A 466 21.87 28.42 -14.92
C ILE A 466 21.41 27.37 -15.94
N ILE A 467 20.71 27.80 -17.00
CA ILE A 467 20.23 26.90 -18.05
C ILE A 467 21.39 26.25 -18.78
N SER A 468 22.37 27.05 -19.21
CA SER A 468 23.55 26.57 -19.92
C SER A 468 24.35 25.57 -19.08
N TYR A 469 24.63 25.90 -17.83
CA TYR A 469 25.33 25.00 -16.92
C TYR A 469 24.58 23.68 -16.73
N THR A 470 23.26 23.74 -16.52
CA THR A 470 22.44 22.55 -16.30
C THR A 470 22.42 21.65 -17.53
N ALA A 471 22.29 22.23 -18.73
CA ALA A 471 22.25 21.50 -19.99
C ALA A 471 23.56 20.78 -20.32
N HIS A 472 24.71 21.31 -19.87
CA HIS A 472 26.04 20.76 -20.18
C HIS A 472 26.70 20.01 -19.01
N ARG A 473 26.00 19.83 -17.89
CA ARG A 473 26.59 19.28 -16.66
C ARG A 473 27.15 17.87 -16.82
N GLU A 474 26.51 17.03 -17.63
CA GLU A 474 26.96 15.64 -17.83
C GLU A 474 28.28 15.59 -18.60
N GLN A 475 28.42 16.42 -19.64
CA GLN A 475 29.66 16.56 -20.40
C GLN A 475 30.77 17.15 -19.53
N LEU A 476 30.46 18.15 -18.70
CA LEU A 476 31.41 18.72 -17.74
C LEU A 476 31.92 17.66 -16.75
N ALA A 477 31.03 16.79 -16.23
CA ALA A 477 31.41 15.69 -15.35
C ALA A 477 32.32 14.69 -16.05
N THR A 478 31.87 14.17 -17.19
CA THR A 478 32.44 12.98 -17.82
C THR A 478 33.59 13.29 -18.78
N GLU A 479 33.40 14.24 -19.69
CA GLU A 479 34.39 14.58 -20.71
C GLU A 479 35.53 15.43 -20.13
N TRP A 480 35.18 16.36 -19.24
CA TRP A 480 36.16 17.29 -18.64
C TRP A 480 36.57 16.88 -17.22
N GLY A 481 36.00 15.80 -16.68
CA GLY A 481 36.44 15.16 -15.43
C GLY A 481 36.13 15.97 -14.16
N PHE A 482 35.22 16.96 -14.21
CA PHE A 482 34.91 17.81 -13.05
C PHE A 482 34.30 17.03 -11.88
N GLU A 483 33.74 15.84 -12.13
CA GLU A 483 33.26 14.92 -11.09
C GLU A 483 34.35 14.57 -10.06
N ARG A 484 35.63 14.57 -10.46
CA ARG A 484 36.76 14.23 -9.58
C ARG A 484 37.17 15.37 -8.66
N MET A 485 36.79 16.60 -9.00
CA MET A 485 37.18 17.81 -8.28
C MET A 485 36.08 18.32 -7.35
N LEU A 486 34.83 17.90 -7.55
CA LEU A 486 33.66 18.38 -6.82
C LEU A 486 33.09 17.29 -5.91
N PRO A 487 33.33 17.36 -4.59
CA PRO A 487 32.92 16.30 -3.65
C PRO A 487 31.40 16.16 -3.48
N TYR A 488 30.61 17.12 -3.96
CA TYR A 488 29.14 17.14 -3.86
C TYR A 488 28.45 17.07 -5.24
N GLY A 489 29.18 16.69 -6.30
CA GLY A 489 28.61 16.56 -7.65
C GLY A 489 28.43 17.88 -8.39
N LEU A 490 27.66 17.83 -9.49
CA LEU A 490 27.41 18.96 -10.39
C LEU A 490 25.98 19.50 -10.26
N GLY A 491 25.25 19.11 -9.20
CA GLY A 491 23.95 19.65 -8.83
C GLY A 491 23.88 21.18 -8.87
N VAL A 492 22.70 21.67 -9.21
CA VAL A 492 22.41 23.10 -9.34
C VAL A 492 21.56 23.53 -8.17
N THR A 493 22.13 24.40 -7.33
CA THR A 493 21.37 25.08 -6.27
C THR A 493 21.39 26.58 -6.58
N ALA A 494 20.21 27.14 -6.84
CA ALA A 494 20.02 28.55 -7.12
C ALA A 494 19.13 29.22 -6.06
N LEU A 495 19.51 30.40 -5.59
CA LEU A 495 18.71 31.25 -4.71
C LEU A 495 18.20 32.46 -5.50
N PHE A 496 16.88 32.61 -5.55
CA PHE A 496 16.18 33.73 -6.15
C PHE A 496 15.71 34.66 -5.05
N ALA A 497 16.26 35.87 -5.01
CA ALA A 497 16.04 36.81 -3.92
C ALA A 497 15.51 38.14 -4.45
N GLY A 498 14.46 38.66 -3.82
CA GLY A 498 13.94 39.98 -4.18
C GLY A 498 12.54 40.24 -3.62
N PRO A 499 11.98 41.44 -3.78
CA PRO A 499 10.65 41.79 -3.28
C PRO A 499 9.53 40.83 -3.76
N PRO A 500 8.39 40.77 -3.07
CA PRO A 500 7.25 40.00 -3.54
C PRO A 500 6.73 40.53 -4.88
N GLY A 501 6.34 39.62 -5.78
CA GLY A 501 5.76 39.98 -7.08
C GLY A 501 6.74 40.38 -8.18
N THR A 502 8.06 40.21 -7.99
CA THR A 502 9.09 40.47 -9.02
C THR A 502 9.34 39.29 -9.98
N GLY A 503 8.58 38.20 -9.87
CA GLY A 503 8.61 37.10 -10.85
C GLY A 503 9.54 35.92 -10.53
N LYS A 504 10.04 35.78 -9.29
CA LYS A 504 10.90 34.65 -8.86
C LYS A 504 10.35 33.26 -9.24
N THR A 505 9.11 32.96 -8.83
CA THR A 505 8.43 31.70 -9.16
C THR A 505 8.14 31.54 -10.66
N LEU A 506 7.90 32.67 -11.35
CA LEU A 506 7.68 32.69 -12.80
C LEU A 506 8.99 32.34 -13.55
N ALA A 507 10.13 32.85 -13.09
CA ALA A 507 11.45 32.53 -13.63
C ALA A 507 11.83 31.06 -13.41
N ALA A 508 11.50 30.47 -12.26
CA ALA A 508 11.68 29.04 -12.02
C ALA A 508 10.92 28.18 -13.03
N ASN A 509 9.66 28.52 -13.32
CA ASN A 509 8.85 27.85 -14.35
C ASN A 509 9.46 28.01 -15.76
N ALA A 510 10.04 29.18 -16.05
CA ALA A 510 10.69 29.45 -17.34
C ALA A 510 11.95 28.62 -17.54
N ILE A 511 12.78 28.47 -16.50
CA ILE A 511 13.97 27.61 -16.53
C ILE A 511 13.55 26.14 -16.74
N ALA A 512 12.55 25.67 -15.99
CA ALA A 512 12.04 24.30 -16.14
C ALA A 512 11.53 24.02 -17.56
N THR A 513 10.77 24.98 -18.13
CA THR A 513 10.28 24.89 -19.51
C THR A 513 11.43 24.88 -20.52
N ALA A 514 12.46 25.71 -20.34
CA ALA A 514 13.63 25.76 -21.22
C ALA A 514 14.47 24.48 -21.17
N LEU A 515 14.57 23.84 -20.00
CA LEU A 515 15.29 22.58 -19.80
C LEU A 515 14.46 21.33 -20.14
N GLY A 516 13.15 21.49 -20.40
CA GLY A 516 12.24 20.37 -20.64
C GLY A 516 11.97 19.52 -19.39
N LEU A 517 12.20 20.07 -18.20
CA LEU A 517 12.00 19.41 -16.90
C LEU A 517 10.65 19.83 -16.29
N GLU A 518 10.06 18.95 -15.48
CA GLU A 518 8.88 19.30 -14.68
C GLU A 518 9.33 19.98 -13.37
N LEU A 519 8.58 20.99 -12.94
CA LEU A 519 8.86 21.75 -11.73
C LEU A 519 7.90 21.34 -10.61
N TYR A 520 8.45 20.98 -9.45
CA TYR A 520 7.68 20.61 -8.26
C TYR A 520 7.91 21.60 -7.13
N ARG A 521 6.84 22.26 -6.69
CA ARG A 521 6.87 23.16 -5.53
C ARG A 521 6.70 22.34 -4.26
N VAL A 522 7.70 22.41 -3.38
CA VAL A 522 7.73 21.72 -2.10
C VAL A 522 6.92 22.49 -1.07
N ASP A 523 6.03 21.79 -0.36
CA ASP A 523 5.24 22.37 0.74
C ASP A 523 6.03 22.29 2.05
N LEU A 524 6.70 23.39 2.40
CA LEU A 524 7.50 23.50 3.61
C LEU A 524 6.66 23.41 4.89
N SER A 525 5.38 23.80 4.86
CA SER A 525 4.49 23.75 6.02
C SER A 525 4.16 22.31 6.44
N GLN A 526 4.09 21.40 5.47
CA GLN A 526 3.88 19.97 5.72
C GLN A 526 5.14 19.26 6.22
N LEU A 527 6.32 19.78 5.88
CA LEU A 527 7.60 19.21 6.32
C LEU A 527 7.87 19.49 7.80
N VAL A 528 7.47 20.65 8.33
CA VAL A 528 7.79 21.06 9.71
C VAL A 528 6.74 20.60 10.74
N SER A 529 5.52 20.24 10.33
CA SER A 529 4.36 20.27 11.23
C SER A 529 3.93 18.97 11.90
N LYS A 530 4.56 17.81 11.67
CA LYS A 530 3.97 16.53 12.17
C LYS A 530 4.74 15.69 13.18
N PHE A 531 6.00 15.32 13.02
CA PHE A 531 6.67 14.53 14.07
C PHE A 531 8.19 14.70 14.03
N ILE A 532 8.79 14.99 15.18
CA ILE A 532 10.24 15.07 15.39
C ILE A 532 10.84 13.72 14.98
N GLY A 533 11.60 13.68 13.88
CA GLY A 533 12.25 12.48 13.34
C GLY A 533 11.62 11.88 12.06
N GLU A 534 10.36 12.16 11.73
CA GLU A 534 9.74 11.74 10.45
C GLU A 534 10.15 12.66 9.28
N THR A 535 10.48 13.92 9.58
CA THR A 535 10.87 14.96 8.62
C THR A 535 12.09 14.57 7.77
N GLU A 536 13.14 14.00 8.37
CA GLU A 536 14.38 13.63 7.65
C GLU A 536 14.13 12.53 6.60
N LYS A 537 13.25 11.59 6.92
CA LYS A 537 12.89 10.47 6.05
C LYS A 537 11.98 10.91 4.90
N HIS A 538 11.04 11.80 5.17
CA HIS A 538 10.21 12.42 4.14
C HIS A 538 11.06 13.24 3.17
N LEU A 539 12.03 14.02 3.68
CA LEU A 539 13.00 14.73 2.84
C LEU A 539 13.87 13.77 2.03
N ALA A 540 14.40 12.71 2.64
CA ALA A 540 15.17 11.70 1.92
C ALA A 540 14.36 11.09 0.76
N THR A 541 13.10 10.76 1.02
CA THR A 541 12.19 10.19 0.02
C THR A 541 11.90 11.20 -1.09
N LEU A 542 11.64 12.47 -0.75
CA LEU A 542 11.40 13.55 -1.71
C LEU A 542 12.59 13.74 -2.66
N PHE A 543 13.80 13.90 -2.12
CA PHE A 543 15.00 14.10 -2.94
C PHE A 543 15.34 12.85 -3.77
N THR A 544 15.18 11.65 -3.20
CA THR A 544 15.40 10.39 -3.94
C THR A 544 14.39 10.23 -5.08
N ALA A 545 13.12 10.57 -4.83
CA ALA A 545 12.10 10.59 -5.86
C ALA A 545 12.45 11.64 -6.93
N ALA A 546 12.84 12.84 -6.52
CA ALA A 546 13.18 13.91 -7.45
C ALA A 546 14.40 13.57 -8.33
N GLU A 547 15.43 12.94 -7.76
CA GLU A 547 16.60 12.41 -8.48
C GLU A 547 16.16 11.38 -9.53
N ASN A 548 15.38 10.38 -9.10
CA ASN A 548 14.91 9.32 -9.99
C ASN A 548 13.97 9.82 -11.09
N GLY A 549 13.24 10.90 -10.83
CA GLY A 549 12.30 11.54 -11.74
C GLY A 549 12.92 12.58 -12.66
N GLU A 550 14.20 12.92 -12.46
CA GLU A 550 14.88 14.05 -13.14
C GLU A 550 14.04 15.34 -13.08
N VAL A 551 13.42 15.65 -11.94
CA VAL A 551 12.56 16.85 -11.80
C VAL A 551 13.29 18.00 -11.11
N MET A 552 12.83 19.22 -11.37
CA MET A 552 13.28 20.41 -10.65
C MET A 552 12.48 20.61 -9.37
N LEU A 553 13.15 20.93 -8.27
CA LEU A 553 12.50 21.25 -7.00
C LEU A 553 12.50 22.76 -6.74
N LEU A 554 11.33 23.29 -6.41
CA LEU A 554 11.13 24.68 -5.99
C LEU A 554 10.79 24.71 -4.50
N PHE A 555 11.64 25.36 -3.72
CA PHE A 555 11.42 25.68 -2.32
C PHE A 555 11.03 27.15 -2.21
N ASP A 556 9.72 27.42 -2.13
CA ASP A 556 9.18 28.77 -2.05
C ASP A 556 9.22 29.29 -0.60
N GLU A 557 9.46 30.59 -0.38
CA GLU A 557 9.50 31.21 0.97
C GLU A 557 10.55 30.58 1.90
N ALA A 558 11.73 30.32 1.37
CA ALA A 558 12.84 29.69 2.07
C ALA A 558 13.33 30.50 3.30
N ASP A 559 13.02 31.80 3.39
CA ASP A 559 13.30 32.64 4.56
C ASP A 559 12.63 32.12 5.84
N SER A 560 11.48 31.45 5.74
CA SER A 560 10.81 30.82 6.87
C SER A 560 11.65 29.71 7.53
N LEU A 561 12.52 29.04 6.77
CA LEU A 561 13.38 27.96 7.23
C LEU A 561 14.80 28.42 7.57
N PHE A 562 15.32 29.41 6.83
CA PHE A 562 16.73 29.82 6.89
C PHE A 562 16.95 31.16 7.58
N SER A 563 15.96 31.69 8.28
CA SER A 563 16.09 32.91 9.09
C SER A 563 17.24 32.79 10.10
N LYS A 564 17.99 33.88 10.30
CA LYS A 564 19.09 33.97 11.28
C LYS A 564 18.70 33.33 12.61
N ARG A 565 19.44 32.30 12.99
CA ARG A 565 19.22 31.47 14.19
C ARG A 565 18.77 32.33 15.37
N THR A 566 17.55 32.12 15.85
CA THR A 566 17.13 32.65 17.14
C THR A 566 18.02 32.05 18.23
N GLU A 567 18.42 32.86 19.22
CA GLU A 567 19.11 32.35 20.41
C GLU A 567 18.34 31.15 20.98
N VAL A 568 19.02 30.02 21.16
CA VAL A 568 18.42 28.77 21.65
C VAL A 568 17.87 28.99 23.06
N LYS A 569 16.55 29.10 23.18
CA LYS A 569 15.87 29.27 24.48
C LYS A 569 15.18 27.98 24.94
N SER A 570 14.92 27.04 24.03
CA SER A 570 14.27 25.75 24.34
C SER A 570 14.94 24.54 23.68
N SER A 571 14.61 23.33 24.15
CA SER A 571 14.99 22.07 23.50
C SER A 571 14.39 21.94 22.10
N THR A 572 13.18 22.45 21.89
CA THR A 572 12.47 22.47 20.59
C THR A 572 13.24 23.26 19.52
N ASP A 573 13.82 24.40 19.88
CA ASP A 573 14.62 25.22 18.96
C ASP A 573 15.89 24.49 18.47
N ARG A 574 16.44 23.60 19.32
CA ARG A 574 17.61 22.80 18.96
C ARG A 574 17.28 21.74 17.91
N TYR A 575 16.11 21.13 18.00
CA TYR A 575 15.65 20.12 17.03
C TYR A 575 15.30 20.75 15.67
N ALA A 576 14.63 21.90 15.65
CA ALA A 576 14.37 22.64 14.41
C ALA A 576 15.67 23.00 13.66
N ASN A 577 16.70 23.42 14.40
CA ASN A 577 18.01 23.72 13.82
C ASN A 577 18.72 22.47 13.24
N LEU A 578 18.52 21.28 13.82
CA LEU A 578 19.08 20.03 13.28
C LEU A 578 18.39 19.63 11.96
N GLU A 579 17.07 19.74 11.88
CA GLU A 579 16.31 19.41 10.67
C GLU A 579 16.65 20.35 9.50
N VAL A 580 16.82 21.65 9.76
CA VAL A 580 17.28 22.62 8.75
C VAL A 580 18.69 22.26 8.23
N ASN A 581 19.63 21.89 9.13
CA ASN A 581 20.96 21.46 8.70
C ASN A 581 20.91 20.19 7.84
N TYR A 582 20.03 19.24 8.16
CA TYR A 582 19.84 18.04 7.36
C TYR A 582 19.28 18.37 5.97
N LEU A 583 18.26 19.23 5.88
CA LEU A 583 17.73 19.72 4.61
C LEU A 583 18.84 20.35 3.75
N LEU A 584 19.69 21.18 4.34
CA LEU A 584 20.83 21.79 3.65
C LEU A 584 21.78 20.74 3.08
N GLN A 585 22.17 19.75 3.89
CA GLN A 585 23.03 18.66 3.41
C GLN A 585 22.40 17.87 2.27
N ARG A 586 21.08 17.68 2.30
CA ARG A 586 20.35 17.00 1.22
C ARG A 586 20.31 17.83 -0.05
N ILE A 587 20.09 19.15 0.05
CA ILE A 587 20.15 20.07 -1.10
C ILE A 587 21.55 20.07 -1.73
N GLU A 588 22.61 20.09 -0.93
CA GLU A 588 23.99 20.07 -1.43
C GLU A 588 24.34 18.79 -2.18
N ARG A 589 23.83 17.65 -1.71
CA ARG A 589 24.10 16.32 -2.32
C ARG A 589 23.17 15.98 -3.47
N PHE A 590 22.12 16.76 -3.66
CA PHE A 590 21.14 16.51 -4.71
C PHE A 590 21.75 16.84 -6.07
N ASP A 591 21.92 15.83 -6.91
CA ASP A 591 22.52 15.98 -8.23
C ASP A 591 21.53 16.52 -9.29
N GLY A 592 20.36 17.00 -8.86
CA GLY A 592 19.35 17.66 -9.69
C GLY A 592 19.41 19.18 -9.64
N VAL A 593 18.28 19.84 -9.96
CA VAL A 593 18.14 21.29 -9.90
C VAL A 593 17.20 21.68 -8.76
N VAL A 594 17.69 22.51 -7.84
CA VAL A 594 16.95 23.08 -6.72
C VAL A 594 16.95 24.60 -6.85
N ILE A 595 15.76 25.19 -6.88
CA ILE A 595 15.55 26.62 -6.83
C ILE A 595 14.92 26.97 -5.49
N LEU A 596 15.54 27.89 -4.77
CA LEU A 596 15.06 28.45 -3.51
C LEU A 596 14.60 29.88 -3.77
N THR A 597 13.42 30.28 -3.30
CA THR A 597 13.00 31.69 -3.37
C THR A 597 12.99 32.31 -1.98
N THR A 598 13.31 33.60 -1.90
CA THR A 598 13.20 34.36 -0.65
C THR A 598 12.76 35.79 -0.95
N ASN A 599 12.01 36.38 -0.02
CA ASN A 599 11.71 37.80 -0.05
C ASN A 599 12.77 38.66 0.69
N PHE A 600 13.60 38.03 1.54
CA PHE A 600 14.53 38.73 2.44
C PHE A 600 15.91 38.08 2.44
N GLU A 601 16.75 38.45 1.47
CA GLU A 601 18.10 37.88 1.33
C GLU A 601 18.97 38.08 2.58
N ALA A 602 18.89 39.26 3.21
CA ALA A 602 19.66 39.59 4.41
C ALA A 602 19.29 38.74 5.65
N GLY A 603 18.17 38.02 5.59
CA GLY A 603 17.71 37.09 6.60
C GLY A 603 18.38 35.71 6.53
N ILE A 604 19.07 35.40 5.44
CA ILE A 604 19.74 34.11 5.21
C ILE A 604 21.06 34.04 5.99
N ASP A 605 21.32 32.89 6.63
CA ASP A 605 22.57 32.58 7.32
C ASP A 605 23.78 32.49 6.35
N ASP A 606 24.92 33.04 6.76
CA ASP A 606 26.16 33.09 5.97
C ASP A 606 26.67 31.69 5.60
N ALA A 607 26.46 30.68 6.44
CA ALA A 607 26.87 29.32 6.15
C ALA A 607 26.00 28.70 5.04
N PHE A 608 24.74 29.10 4.92
CA PHE A 608 23.89 28.67 3.81
C PHE A 608 24.25 29.40 2.52
N ALA A 609 24.45 30.72 2.58
CA ALA A 609 24.82 31.54 1.42
C ALA A 609 26.07 31.02 0.69
N ARG A 610 27.05 30.47 1.41
CA ARG A 610 28.28 29.87 0.84
C ARG A 610 28.07 28.58 0.04
N ARG A 611 26.93 27.91 0.22
CA ARG A 611 26.61 26.61 -0.36
C ARG A 611 25.74 26.71 -1.60
N ILE A 612 25.18 27.88 -1.84
CA ILE A 612 24.38 28.18 -3.03
C ILE A 612 25.32 28.47 -4.20
N ARG A 613 25.13 27.76 -5.31
CA ARG A 613 25.96 27.90 -6.51
C ARG A 613 25.63 29.18 -7.28
N PHE A 614 24.34 29.46 -7.48
CA PHE A 614 23.87 30.64 -8.20
C PHE A 614 23.01 31.51 -7.31
N ARG A 615 23.29 32.82 -7.26
CA ARG A 615 22.47 33.80 -6.56
C ARG A 615 21.94 34.78 -7.59
N VAL A 616 20.62 34.86 -7.69
CA VAL A 616 19.94 35.70 -8.67
C VAL A 616 19.08 36.71 -7.94
N GLY A 617 19.44 37.99 -8.09
CA GLY A 617 18.64 39.10 -7.60
C GLY A 617 17.43 39.33 -8.50
N PHE A 618 16.31 39.72 -7.92
CA PHE A 618 15.11 40.16 -8.62
C PHE A 618 14.72 41.53 -8.05
N PRO A 619 15.40 42.60 -8.47
CA PRO A 619 15.15 43.95 -7.97
C PRO A 619 13.74 44.44 -8.37
N ASP A 620 13.29 45.53 -7.74
CA ASP A 620 12.08 46.21 -8.20
C ASP A 620 12.29 46.72 -9.65
N PRO A 621 11.27 46.56 -10.53
CA PRO A 621 11.41 46.94 -11.93
C PRO A 621 11.58 48.45 -12.06
N ASP A 622 12.52 48.89 -12.90
CA ASP A 622 12.65 50.30 -13.26
C ASP A 622 11.47 50.80 -14.11
N ALA A 623 11.42 52.11 -14.41
CA ALA A 623 10.33 52.67 -15.21
C ALA A 623 10.23 52.01 -16.60
N SER A 624 11.34 51.63 -17.23
CA SER A 624 11.33 50.99 -18.55
C SER A 624 10.74 49.57 -18.49
N ALA A 625 11.13 48.78 -17.50
CA ALA A 625 10.60 47.46 -17.22
C ALA A 625 9.12 47.53 -16.84
N ARG A 626 8.72 48.52 -16.03
CA ARG A 626 7.30 48.74 -15.68
C ARG A 626 6.44 49.06 -16.90
N ARG A 627 6.93 49.84 -17.87
CA ARG A 627 6.20 50.09 -19.13
C ARG A 627 5.92 48.79 -19.88
N LEU A 628 6.91 47.89 -19.96
CA LEU A 628 6.74 46.58 -20.57
C LEU A 628 5.75 45.72 -19.77
N LEU A 629 5.86 45.71 -18.45
CA LEU A 629 4.96 44.97 -17.56
C LEU A 629 3.51 45.43 -17.67
N TRP A 630 3.23 46.74 -17.69
CA TRP A 630 1.88 47.28 -17.87
C TRP A 630 1.23 46.79 -19.18
N ARG A 631 2.00 46.78 -20.27
CA ARG A 631 1.53 46.30 -21.57
C ARG A 631 1.35 44.78 -21.57
N ALA A 632 2.31 44.04 -21.03
CA ALA A 632 2.30 42.57 -21.04
C ALA A 632 1.26 41.97 -20.10
N LEU A 633 0.97 42.62 -18.96
CA LEU A 633 0.04 42.14 -17.94
C LEU A 633 -1.39 42.62 -18.17
N THR A 634 -1.63 43.49 -19.16
CA THR A 634 -2.97 43.85 -19.61
C THR A 634 -3.39 42.89 -20.73
N PRO A 635 -4.40 42.02 -20.51
CA PRO A 635 -4.86 41.11 -21.55
C PRO A 635 -5.35 41.88 -22.78
N SER A 636 -5.07 41.38 -23.98
CA SER A 636 -5.48 42.00 -25.24
C SER A 636 -7.00 42.16 -25.39
N ASP A 637 -7.76 41.32 -24.70
CA ASP A 637 -9.23 41.32 -24.73
C ASP A 637 -9.84 42.36 -23.79
N VAL A 638 -9.03 42.99 -22.92
CA VAL A 638 -9.52 44.06 -22.05
C VAL A 638 -9.73 45.31 -22.91
N PRO A 639 -10.97 45.81 -23.04
CA PRO A 639 -11.22 47.03 -23.80
C PRO A 639 -10.62 48.22 -23.05
N LEU A 640 -9.67 48.89 -23.69
CA LEU A 640 -9.00 50.08 -23.15
C LEU A 640 -9.58 51.35 -23.77
N ALA A 641 -9.79 52.37 -22.94
CA ALA A 641 -10.15 53.68 -23.43
C ALA A 641 -8.96 54.32 -24.18
N LYS A 642 -9.24 55.22 -25.12
CA LYS A 642 -8.21 55.83 -25.99
C LYS A 642 -7.19 56.69 -25.23
N ASP A 643 -7.53 57.11 -24.01
CA ASP A 643 -6.72 57.96 -23.13
C ASP A 643 -5.79 57.16 -22.21
N VAL A 644 -5.80 55.81 -22.26
CA VAL A 644 -4.91 54.98 -21.44
C VAL A 644 -3.45 55.22 -21.82
N ASN A 645 -2.67 55.67 -20.84
CA ASN A 645 -1.25 55.96 -20.97
C ASN A 645 -0.46 55.12 -19.96
N PHE A 646 0.05 53.98 -20.42
CA PHE A 646 0.91 53.10 -19.63
C PHE A 646 2.28 53.70 -19.32
N ASP A 647 2.76 54.63 -20.14
CA ASP A 647 4.07 55.26 -19.93
C ASP A 647 4.03 56.19 -18.71
N ALA A 648 2.94 56.94 -18.54
CA ALA A 648 2.67 57.73 -17.33
C ALA A 648 2.52 56.84 -16.09
N LEU A 649 1.72 55.75 -16.18
CA LEU A 649 1.54 54.82 -15.06
C LEU A 649 2.85 54.15 -14.61
N ALA A 650 3.76 53.89 -15.55
CA ALA A 650 5.07 53.32 -15.22
C ALA A 650 6.01 54.33 -14.55
N GLU A 651 5.89 55.62 -14.85
CA GLU A 651 6.67 56.69 -14.22
C GLU A 651 6.14 57.02 -12.82
N ASP A 652 4.82 57.17 -12.68
CA ASP A 652 4.18 57.63 -11.47
C ASP A 652 4.06 56.55 -10.38
N TYR A 653 4.00 55.27 -10.78
CA TYR A 653 3.78 54.14 -9.87
C TYR A 653 4.88 53.07 -9.96
N GLU A 654 5.77 53.06 -8.95
CA GLU A 654 6.75 52.03 -8.63
C GLU A 654 6.09 50.77 -8.05
N LEU A 655 5.49 49.98 -8.93
CA LEU A 655 4.86 48.70 -8.62
C LEU A 655 5.63 47.54 -9.25
N SER A 656 5.72 46.42 -8.52
CA SER A 656 6.20 45.15 -9.08
C SER A 656 5.16 44.54 -10.02
N GLY A 657 5.56 43.59 -10.87
CA GLY A 657 4.65 42.94 -11.82
C GLY A 657 3.43 42.29 -11.16
N GLY A 658 3.60 41.70 -9.98
CA GLY A 658 2.50 41.17 -9.18
C GLY A 658 1.47 42.25 -8.81
N HIS A 659 1.92 43.42 -8.37
CA HIS A 659 1.03 44.53 -8.04
C HIS A 659 0.39 45.17 -9.28
N ILE A 660 1.13 45.32 -10.39
CA ILE A 660 0.58 45.80 -11.66
C ILE A 660 -0.59 44.91 -12.11
N LYS A 661 -0.43 43.59 -12.02
CA LYS A 661 -1.49 42.63 -12.35
C LYS A 661 -2.75 42.84 -11.49
N GLU A 662 -2.59 43.03 -10.18
CA GLU A 662 -3.70 43.31 -9.28
C GLU A 662 -4.40 44.64 -9.59
N VAL A 663 -3.62 45.66 -9.99
CA VAL A 663 -4.16 46.94 -10.41
C VAL A 663 -5.00 46.81 -11.68
N VAL A 664 -4.48 46.14 -12.70
CA VAL A 664 -5.22 45.89 -13.96
C VAL A 664 -6.50 45.12 -13.68
N LEU A 665 -6.43 44.06 -12.87
CA LEU A 665 -7.61 43.25 -12.51
C LEU A 665 -8.66 44.08 -11.78
N ARG A 666 -8.24 44.90 -10.81
CA ARG A 666 -9.13 45.80 -10.08
C ARG A 666 -9.78 46.82 -11.00
N ALA A 667 -9.01 47.44 -11.89
CA ALA A 667 -9.52 48.43 -12.84
C ALA A 667 -10.54 47.80 -13.81
N ALA A 668 -10.26 46.59 -14.31
CA ALA A 668 -11.18 45.82 -15.15
C ALA A 668 -12.48 45.47 -14.41
N ALA A 669 -12.39 45.01 -13.16
CA ALA A 669 -13.57 44.72 -12.35
C ALA A 669 -14.44 45.96 -12.07
N LEU A 670 -13.80 47.12 -11.83
CA LEU A 670 -14.50 48.39 -11.65
C LEU A 670 -15.18 48.84 -12.95
N ALA A 671 -14.50 48.74 -14.10
CA ALA A 671 -15.07 49.07 -15.40
C ALA A 671 -16.29 48.21 -15.72
N TRP A 672 -16.23 46.92 -15.38
CA TRP A 672 -17.33 45.98 -15.59
C TRP A 672 -18.57 46.30 -14.73
N GLY A 673 -18.36 46.87 -13.53
CA GLY A 673 -19.42 47.22 -12.60
C GLY A 673 -20.12 48.55 -12.88
N GLN A 674 -19.66 49.34 -13.85
CA GLN A 674 -20.26 50.63 -14.20
C GLN A 674 -21.42 50.47 -15.19
N ALA A 675 -22.47 51.29 -15.05
CA ALA A 675 -23.57 51.34 -16.01
C ALA A 675 -23.12 52.07 -17.29
N GLY A 676 -22.83 51.33 -18.36
CA GLY A 676 -22.32 51.88 -19.63
C GLY A 676 -21.45 50.87 -20.40
N GLU A 677 -20.61 51.36 -21.31
CA GLU A 677 -19.59 50.53 -21.97
C GLU A 677 -18.52 50.11 -20.97
N SER A 678 -18.29 48.80 -20.82
CA SER A 678 -17.33 48.21 -19.88
C SER A 678 -15.88 48.40 -20.33
N VAL A 679 -15.42 49.66 -20.39
CA VAL A 679 -14.09 50.05 -20.88
C VAL A 679 -13.21 50.50 -19.72
N VAL A 680 -11.96 50.01 -19.67
CA VAL A 680 -10.97 50.42 -18.66
C VAL A 680 -10.37 51.76 -19.08
N SER A 681 -10.65 52.80 -18.28
CA SER A 681 -10.11 54.15 -18.46
C SER A 681 -8.81 54.39 -17.68
N GLN A 682 -8.07 55.44 -18.05
CA GLN A 682 -6.88 55.88 -17.31
C GLN A 682 -7.22 56.20 -15.84
N GLU A 683 -8.38 56.82 -15.58
CA GLU A 683 -8.86 57.15 -14.23
C GLU A 683 -9.03 55.89 -13.36
N LEU A 684 -9.59 54.81 -13.92
CA LEU A 684 -9.77 53.55 -13.19
C LEU A 684 -8.45 52.87 -12.87
N LEU A 685 -7.46 52.95 -13.77
CA LEU A 685 -6.11 52.44 -13.55
C LEU A 685 -5.38 53.24 -12.46
N ILE A 686 -5.43 54.57 -12.51
CA ILE A 686 -4.88 55.48 -11.48
C ILE A 686 -5.52 55.16 -10.13
N ARG A 687 -6.86 55.16 -10.04
CA ARG A 687 -7.59 54.85 -8.81
C ARG A 687 -7.20 53.50 -8.23
N SER A 688 -7.00 52.51 -9.09
CA SER A 688 -6.62 51.16 -8.70
C SER A 688 -5.15 51.08 -8.26
N ALA A 689 -4.25 51.82 -8.93
CA ALA A 689 -2.83 51.94 -8.58
C ALA A 689 -2.66 52.63 -7.21
N GLU A 690 -3.38 53.73 -6.97
CA GLU A 690 -3.39 54.40 -5.67
C GLU A 690 -3.93 53.50 -4.56
N ALA A 691 -4.95 52.70 -4.85
CA ALA A 691 -5.48 51.74 -3.88
C ALA A 691 -4.44 50.67 -3.52
N GLU A 692 -3.68 50.17 -4.49
CA GLU A 692 -2.60 49.22 -4.25
C GLU A 692 -1.42 49.88 -3.52
N TYR A 693 -1.09 51.14 -3.81
CA TYR A 693 -0.12 51.95 -3.07
C TYR A 693 -0.48 52.10 -1.59
N ARG A 694 -1.75 52.44 -1.29
CA ARG A 694 -2.24 52.53 0.09
C ARG A 694 -2.13 51.19 0.81
N LYS A 695 -2.44 50.09 0.13
CA LYS A 695 -2.30 48.72 0.67
C LYS A 695 -0.83 48.37 0.98
N LEU A 696 0.10 48.88 0.17
CA LEU A 696 1.54 48.75 0.39
C LEU A 696 2.10 49.73 1.45
N GLY A 697 1.27 50.61 1.99
CA GLY A 697 1.71 51.65 2.93
C GLY A 697 2.56 52.75 2.29
N LYS A 698 2.57 52.86 0.95
CA LYS A 698 3.25 53.93 0.22
C LYS A 698 2.40 55.21 0.27
N LEU A 699 3.06 56.37 0.37
CA LEU A 699 2.38 57.67 0.31
C LEU A 699 1.83 57.88 -1.11
N VAL A 700 0.52 58.16 -1.20
CA VAL A 700 -0.10 58.62 -2.43
C VAL A 700 -0.04 60.14 -2.41
N VAL A 701 0.69 60.73 -3.36
CA VAL A 701 0.64 62.18 -3.59
C VAL A 701 -0.59 62.41 -4.46
N THR A 702 -1.67 62.91 -3.87
CA THR A 702 -2.89 63.24 -4.61
C THR A 702 -2.66 64.49 -5.47
N TYR A 703 -3.11 64.46 -6.72
CA TYR A 703 -2.99 65.59 -7.67
C TYR A 703 -3.69 66.88 -7.19
N ASP A 704 -4.53 66.80 -6.15
CA ASP A 704 -5.15 67.95 -5.50
C ASP A 704 -4.21 68.75 -4.58
N ASP A 705 -3.04 68.20 -4.20
CA ASP A 705 -2.09 68.88 -3.30
C ASP A 705 -1.21 69.95 -4.00
N PHE A 706 -1.33 70.09 -5.34
CA PHE A 706 -0.53 71.02 -6.16
C PHE A 706 -1.37 71.91 -7.10
N LYS A 707 -2.61 72.25 -6.73
CA LYS A 707 -3.27 73.42 -7.35
C LYS A 707 -2.86 74.71 -6.61
N PRO A 708 -2.28 75.71 -7.31
CA PRO A 708 -2.01 77.03 -6.72
C PRO A 708 -3.29 77.79 -6.38
#